data_AF-A0AAN6TFW8-F1
#
_entry.id   AF-A0AAN6TFW8-F1
#
_cell.length_a   1.000
_cell.length_b   1.000
_cell.length_c   1.000
_cell.angle_alpha   90.00
_cell.angle_beta   90.00
_cell.angle_gamma   90.00
#
_symmetry.space_group_name_H-M   'P 1'
#
loop_
_entity.id
_entity.type
_entity.pdbx_description
1 polymer ?
#
loop_
_entity_poly.entity_id
_entity_poly.type
_entity_poly.pdbx_seq_one_letter_code
_entity_poly.pdbx_strand_id
1 'polypeptide(L)'
;MDVHLLVYDLSQGLARQMSMGLLGFQLDAVYHTSIELNGLEYVYDGNIVAIRPGSSHLGQPMQRLHLGKTELPMDVIEEYLDSLREIYTVEAYDLFRHNCNNFSNDLAMFLLGKGIPAHITNMPQAVLDSPFGQMLMPALSQQINANKRGGGILGIQQQNPGSSVKPKSQVHHPVAKVQEVSTLAQLDHLLERYRNSCAVVFFTSATCPPCKTLYPLYDELAAEVGSKGVLIKVDVSQALGVGSRYSVSATPTFITFLKGQQENRWSGADPSALQGNVRLLIQMAWPPHAHEALNLPTLMKPGAEPVIFSKIPPLEKVLAKMGPTAADPAIQDVKHFIQERSASGPAEATLPDIASFTSVVRQFLERLPTDLLFTIVDLLRCSLIDPRFSGYLAEEADHRTVIAVLEHVNDRLASACPYALRLVTLQMACNLFSSPLYPDQILGHERLRGCVTRLISSSFLDESHSNVRVAAASLLFNVALANSTKRRDGPGDVLPEADQVEVAASVLEAIAQEEESAEALEGMVLALGYLAYRLPLEGELADLLRAMDAGDVVLAKEKQFPNMRLLKEVGEDNLERRFRDVVADINETLIGISLDPRLMPDSAGHLEVAQRSVRSCASTPSLRSRDGTVPPHARVDPGGNVRVVVRVRAFLPREIERNAECLIDMDPVTQRTTLRVPNDSDPANARARSRKVMEEKSFTFDKSFWSHDPQDEHYATQEDVYDSLGEEFLDHNFEGYHTCIFAYGQTGSGKSYTMMGTPDQPGLIPRTCEDLFERIAAAQDETPNISYNVRVSYFEVYNEHVRDLLVPVVPHQPPYYLKIRESPTEGPYVKDLTEVPVRSLNEILRYMRIGDNNRTTASTKMNDTSSRSHAVFTIMLKQIHHDLETDETTERSSRIRLVDLAGSERAKATEATGQRLREGSNINKSLTTLGRVIAALADPKKQNHHSHHHRSKSISSIVPYRDSILTWLLKDSLGGNSKTAMIACISPSDYEETLSTLRYADQAKRIRTRAVVNQVDSISTAERDAQIAAMADEIRALQLVVGDSRRREKDAREAEEKLEEYQARVRGLQQLMEERSLVAEGKIRSLQTENEALRLHLKLALESLRNPIPEVVVRETHTAAAGANDDDEGAAGGKERRHGDGDDDGNDEAYYDDDKENHEQNNEHDDGYASGGAETETEQGYERHADDMHDHMQGLLRDLNMFRRKIGDDKMRFLNELSRRRPLGNRSNII
;
A
#
# COMPACT_ATOMS: atom_id res chain seq x y z
N MET A 1 -26.19 24.98 16.92
CA MET A 1 -26.89 24.87 15.62
C MET A 1 -28.18 24.06 15.81
N ASP A 2 -29.24 24.36 15.06
CA ASP A 2 -30.47 23.55 15.06
C ASP A 2 -30.30 22.28 14.22
N VAL A 3 -30.78 21.15 14.76
CA VAL A 3 -30.67 19.81 14.15
C VAL A 3 -32.07 19.32 13.80
N HIS A 4 -32.29 18.94 12.54
CA HIS A 4 -33.56 18.39 12.10
C HIS A 4 -33.37 17.00 11.46
N LEU A 5 -34.34 16.12 11.68
CA LEU A 5 -34.49 14.86 10.94
C LEU A 5 -35.42 15.11 9.75
N LEU A 6 -34.96 14.82 8.55
CA LEU A 6 -35.78 14.77 7.36
C LEU A 6 -36.25 13.33 7.16
N VAL A 7 -37.54 13.14 6.91
CA VAL A 7 -38.18 11.83 6.76
C VAL A 7 -38.88 11.75 5.42
N TYR A 8 -38.56 10.72 4.64
CA TYR A 8 -39.07 10.44 3.31
C TYR A 8 -39.80 9.09 3.30
N ASP A 9 -40.77 8.93 2.40
CA ASP A 9 -41.45 7.64 2.16
C ASP A 9 -41.03 7.07 0.80
N LEU A 10 -40.20 6.01 0.83
CA LEU A 10 -39.76 5.31 -0.39
C LEU A 10 -40.90 4.60 -1.12
N SER A 11 -42.04 4.37 -0.46
CA SER A 11 -43.20 3.69 -1.04
C SER A 11 -44.20 4.61 -1.77
N GLN A 12 -44.04 5.94 -1.65
CA GLN A 12 -44.95 6.94 -2.22
C GLN A 12 -46.44 6.67 -1.89
N GLY A 13 -46.72 6.24 -0.66
CA GLY A 13 -48.04 5.89 -0.14
C GLY A 13 -48.49 4.44 -0.36
N LEU A 14 -47.74 3.62 -1.11
CA LEU A 14 -48.10 2.22 -1.38
C LEU A 14 -48.06 1.35 -0.11
N ALA A 15 -47.11 1.59 0.81
CA ALA A 15 -47.05 0.88 2.08
C ALA A 15 -48.35 1.05 2.87
N ARG A 16 -48.92 2.27 2.85
CA ARG A 16 -50.16 2.60 3.53
C ARG A 16 -51.39 1.88 2.96
N GLN A 17 -51.37 1.54 1.68
CA GLN A 17 -52.47 0.82 1.01
C GLN A 17 -52.34 -0.70 1.11
N MET A 18 -51.12 -1.24 1.16
CA MET A 18 -50.87 -2.68 0.96
C MET A 18 -50.36 -3.42 2.19
N SER A 19 -49.73 -2.75 3.17
CA SER A 19 -49.07 -3.39 4.33
C SER A 19 -49.98 -4.33 5.11
N MET A 20 -51.19 -3.88 5.50
CA MET A 20 -52.15 -4.69 6.26
C MET A 20 -52.50 -6.02 5.57
N GLY A 21 -52.56 -6.04 4.23
CA GLY A 21 -52.88 -7.24 3.45
C GLY A 21 -51.68 -8.16 3.16
N LEU A 22 -50.45 -7.69 3.39
CA LEU A 22 -49.22 -8.43 3.08
C LEU A 22 -48.45 -8.85 4.32
N LEU A 23 -48.26 -7.93 5.27
CA LEU A 23 -47.47 -8.12 6.50
C LEU A 23 -48.34 -8.52 7.70
N GLY A 24 -49.67 -8.37 7.60
CA GLY A 24 -50.62 -8.61 8.69
C GLY A 24 -50.74 -7.44 9.70
N PHE A 25 -50.01 -6.34 9.47
CA PHE A 25 -50.10 -5.11 10.24
C PHE A 25 -49.95 -3.87 9.35
N GLN A 26 -50.38 -2.71 9.83
CA GLN A 26 -50.33 -1.46 9.10
C GLN A 26 -48.95 -0.78 9.24
N LEU A 27 -48.32 -0.47 8.11
CA LEU A 27 -47.28 0.55 7.98
C LEU A 27 -47.88 1.80 7.33
N ASP A 28 -47.49 2.99 7.77
CA ASP A 28 -47.90 4.25 7.11
C ASP A 28 -46.95 4.66 5.95
N ALA A 29 -45.67 4.25 6.00
CA ALA A 29 -44.64 4.56 5.01
C ALA A 29 -43.48 3.55 5.06
N VAL A 30 -42.61 3.53 4.03
CA VAL A 30 -41.26 2.95 4.10
C VAL A 30 -40.27 4.09 4.36
N TYR A 31 -39.93 4.29 5.63
CA TYR A 31 -39.14 5.42 6.08
C TYR A 31 -37.67 5.35 5.62
N HIS A 32 -37.22 6.42 4.97
CA HIS A 32 -35.82 6.78 4.77
C HIS A 32 -35.55 8.12 5.46
N THR A 33 -34.41 8.26 6.14
CA THR A 33 -34.06 9.50 6.83
C THR A 33 -32.68 10.04 6.50
N SER A 34 -32.53 11.35 6.72
CA SER A 34 -31.29 12.13 6.64
C SER A 34 -31.30 13.23 7.72
N ILE A 35 -30.12 13.76 8.07
CA ILE A 35 -29.99 14.82 9.10
C ILE A 35 -29.71 16.15 8.42
N GLU A 36 -30.53 17.17 8.69
CA GLU A 36 -30.27 18.55 8.30
C GLU A 36 -29.55 19.30 9.42
N LEU A 37 -28.38 19.83 9.10
CA LEU A 37 -27.55 20.69 9.94
C LEU A 37 -27.02 21.86 9.11
N ASN A 38 -27.12 23.09 9.63
CA ASN A 38 -26.56 24.30 9.00
C ASN A 38 -27.00 24.54 7.53
N GLY A 39 -28.18 24.05 7.14
CA GLY A 39 -28.71 24.16 5.77
C GLY A 39 -28.17 23.12 4.76
N LEU A 40 -27.41 22.13 5.23
CA LEU A 40 -26.99 20.95 4.48
C LEU A 40 -27.74 19.71 4.98
N GLU A 41 -28.09 18.82 4.07
CA GLU A 41 -28.69 17.51 4.34
C GLU A 41 -27.60 16.44 4.22
N TYR A 42 -27.30 15.75 5.33
CA TYR A 42 -26.36 14.65 5.39
C TYR A 42 -27.12 13.33 5.25
N VAL A 43 -26.80 12.56 4.21
CA VAL A 43 -27.46 11.31 3.85
C VAL A 43 -26.43 10.22 3.52
N TYR A 44 -26.75 8.97 3.83
CA TYR A 44 -25.95 7.80 3.46
C TYR A 44 -26.56 7.12 2.23
N ASP A 45 -25.88 7.20 1.08
CA ASP A 45 -26.27 6.54 -0.19
C ASP A 45 -25.15 5.59 -0.68
N GLY A 46 -24.73 4.67 0.20
CA GLY A 46 -23.50 3.89 0.05
C GLY A 46 -22.23 4.68 0.36
N ASN A 47 -22.28 6.01 0.43
CA ASN A 47 -21.29 6.84 1.12
C ASN A 47 -22.04 7.95 1.88
N ILE A 48 -21.38 8.56 2.87
CA ILE A 48 -21.90 9.78 3.50
C ILE A 48 -21.74 10.95 2.52
N VAL A 49 -22.86 11.58 2.14
CA VAL A 49 -22.92 12.71 1.20
C VAL A 49 -23.66 13.87 1.86
N ALA A 50 -23.12 15.08 1.71
CA ALA A 50 -23.81 16.32 2.03
C ALA A 50 -24.46 16.91 0.76
N ILE A 51 -25.80 17.04 0.77
CA ILE A 51 -26.60 17.65 -0.30
C ILE A 51 -27.37 18.86 0.24
N ARG A 52 -28.23 19.48 -0.58
CA ARG A 52 -29.19 20.49 -0.09
C ARG A 52 -30.53 19.83 0.21
N PRO A 53 -31.23 20.20 1.29
CA PRO A 53 -32.55 19.66 1.64
C PRO A 53 -33.50 19.54 0.44
N GLY A 54 -33.80 18.29 0.06
CA GLY A 54 -34.69 17.97 -1.04
C GLY A 54 -34.16 18.27 -2.45
N SER A 55 -32.83 18.25 -2.64
CA SER A 55 -32.19 18.25 -3.97
C SER A 55 -31.90 16.86 -4.53
N SER A 56 -32.35 15.80 -3.86
CA SER A 56 -32.25 14.41 -4.31
C SER A 56 -33.46 14.01 -5.18
N HIS A 57 -33.37 12.87 -5.86
CA HIS A 57 -34.50 12.29 -6.60
C HIS A 57 -35.68 11.88 -5.69
N LEU A 58 -35.49 11.84 -4.37
CA LEU A 58 -36.53 11.56 -3.38
C LEU A 58 -37.53 12.71 -3.21
N GLY A 59 -37.21 13.90 -3.76
CA GLY A 59 -38.08 15.07 -3.74
C GLY A 59 -38.04 15.82 -2.42
N GLN A 60 -39.20 16.31 -1.97
CA GLN A 60 -39.32 17.01 -0.68
C GLN A 60 -39.61 16.03 0.45
N PRO A 61 -39.05 16.22 1.65
CA PRO A 61 -39.31 15.35 2.79
C PRO A 61 -40.78 15.40 3.21
N MET A 62 -41.36 14.23 3.50
CA MET A 62 -42.72 14.07 4.04
C MET A 62 -42.85 14.74 5.42
N GLN A 63 -41.78 14.70 6.22
CA GLN A 63 -41.74 15.37 7.52
C GLN A 63 -40.35 15.94 7.82
N ARG A 64 -40.31 17.14 8.40
CA ARG A 64 -39.12 17.79 8.94
C ARG A 64 -39.30 17.92 10.45
N LEU A 65 -38.70 17.00 11.20
CA LEU A 65 -38.77 16.94 12.67
C LEU A 65 -37.61 17.72 13.27
N HIS A 66 -37.88 18.70 14.13
CA HIS A 66 -36.84 19.30 14.96
C HIS A 66 -36.46 18.30 16.06
N LEU A 67 -35.20 17.87 16.09
CA LEU A 67 -34.70 16.95 17.14
C LEU A 67 -34.13 17.72 18.33
N GLY A 68 -33.52 18.89 18.09
CA GLY A 68 -32.97 19.73 19.14
C GLY A 68 -31.95 20.74 18.62
N LYS A 69 -31.08 21.20 19.53
CA LYS A 69 -29.94 22.06 19.22
C LYS A 69 -28.66 21.40 19.73
N THR A 70 -27.66 21.32 18.86
CA THR A 70 -26.30 20.96 19.24
C THR A 70 -25.50 22.23 19.54
N GLU A 71 -24.59 22.20 20.50
CA GLU A 71 -23.63 23.30 20.73
C GLU A 71 -22.21 22.96 20.22
N LEU A 72 -22.03 21.76 19.69
CA LEU A 72 -20.77 21.31 19.07
C LEU A 72 -20.37 22.23 17.89
N PRO A 73 -19.07 22.58 17.78
CA PRO A 73 -18.56 23.33 16.64
C PRO A 73 -18.44 22.43 15.40
N MET A 74 -18.42 23.05 14.21
CA MET A 74 -18.58 22.32 12.93
C MET A 74 -17.39 21.43 12.59
N ASP A 75 -16.20 21.78 13.04
CA ASP A 75 -14.96 21.00 12.92
C ASP A 75 -15.03 19.67 13.68
N VAL A 76 -15.51 19.66 14.93
CA VAL A 76 -15.74 18.44 15.72
C VAL A 76 -16.82 17.54 15.08
N ILE A 77 -17.81 18.15 14.43
CA ILE A 77 -18.85 17.41 13.68
C ILE A 77 -18.27 16.82 12.38
N GLU A 78 -17.41 17.55 11.68
CA GLU A 78 -16.69 17.06 10.49
C GLU A 78 -15.72 15.92 10.84
N GLU A 79 -14.97 16.01 11.93
CA GLU A 79 -14.09 14.94 12.41
C GLU A 79 -14.85 13.65 12.73
N TYR A 80 -16.00 13.74 13.40
CA TYR A 80 -16.85 12.57 13.64
C TYR A 80 -17.47 12.02 12.35
N LEU A 81 -17.94 12.88 11.44
CA LEU A 81 -18.43 12.45 10.12
C LEU A 81 -17.34 11.75 9.29
N ASP A 82 -16.10 12.20 9.38
CA ASP A 82 -14.94 11.54 8.77
C ASP A 82 -14.70 10.16 9.40
N SER A 83 -14.78 10.03 10.73
CA SER A 83 -14.71 8.72 11.42
C SER A 83 -15.84 7.76 11.00
N LEU A 84 -17.04 8.29 10.75
CA LEU A 84 -18.17 7.49 10.25
C LEU A 84 -18.01 7.04 8.80
N ARG A 85 -17.11 7.62 7.98
CA ARG A 85 -16.87 7.15 6.60
C ARG A 85 -16.13 5.81 6.54
N GLU A 86 -15.41 5.42 7.59
CA GLU A 86 -14.83 4.06 7.69
C GLU A 86 -15.89 3.00 8.02
N ILE A 87 -17.08 3.42 8.47
CA ILE A 87 -18.20 2.55 8.84
C ILE A 87 -19.22 2.51 7.68
N TYR A 88 -19.75 3.66 7.28
CA TYR A 88 -20.85 3.78 6.33
C TYR A 88 -20.37 3.76 4.86
N THR A 89 -19.96 2.59 4.39
CA THR A 89 -19.40 2.32 3.05
C THR A 89 -20.42 1.70 2.06
N VAL A 90 -20.04 1.53 0.78
CA VAL A 90 -20.94 0.96 -0.26
C VAL A 90 -21.11 -0.54 -0.06
N GLU A 91 -20.04 -1.19 0.39
CA GLU A 91 -19.94 -2.63 0.61
C GLU A 91 -20.85 -3.03 1.77
N ALA A 92 -20.74 -2.34 2.91
CA ALA A 92 -21.46 -2.61 4.15
C ALA A 92 -22.92 -2.12 4.19
N TYR A 93 -23.49 -1.62 3.08
CA TYR A 93 -24.91 -1.23 3.07
C TYR A 93 -25.82 -2.48 3.14
N ASP A 94 -26.65 -2.56 4.18
CA ASP A 94 -27.74 -3.52 4.31
C ASP A 94 -29.07 -2.81 4.58
N LEU A 95 -30.14 -3.25 3.91
CA LEU A 95 -31.46 -2.61 3.98
C LEU A 95 -32.07 -2.62 5.39
N PHE A 96 -31.75 -3.62 6.21
CA PHE A 96 -32.44 -3.85 7.49
C PHE A 96 -31.61 -3.42 8.70
N ARG A 97 -30.30 -3.63 8.65
CA ARG A 97 -29.38 -3.47 9.80
C ARG A 97 -28.38 -2.33 9.65
N HIS A 98 -28.07 -1.90 8.43
CA HIS A 98 -27.03 -0.89 8.19
C HIS A 98 -27.40 0.02 7.01
N ASN A 99 -28.42 0.86 7.25
CA ASN A 99 -29.05 1.74 6.27
C ASN A 99 -29.00 3.22 6.71
N CYS A 100 -29.68 4.07 5.93
CA CYS A 100 -29.75 5.52 6.11
C CYS A 100 -30.35 5.95 7.47
N ASN A 101 -31.22 5.12 8.05
CA ASN A 101 -31.85 5.33 9.35
C ASN A 101 -30.87 5.00 10.49
N ASN A 102 -30.02 3.98 10.33
CA ASN A 102 -28.89 3.73 11.25
C ASN A 102 -27.91 4.92 11.24
N PHE A 103 -27.48 5.37 10.06
CA PHE A 103 -26.61 6.55 9.93
C PHE A 103 -27.22 7.80 10.57
N SER A 104 -28.50 8.08 10.30
CA SER A 104 -29.22 9.20 10.91
C SER A 104 -29.33 9.08 12.42
N ASN A 105 -29.45 7.86 12.94
CA ASN A 105 -29.47 7.60 14.38
C ASN A 105 -28.10 7.85 15.03
N ASP A 106 -27.02 7.29 14.47
CA ASP A 106 -25.65 7.44 15.00
C ASP A 106 -25.18 8.90 14.97
N LEU A 107 -25.60 9.66 13.96
CA LEU A 107 -25.34 11.10 13.86
C LEU A 107 -26.24 11.92 14.81
N ALA A 108 -27.52 11.58 14.97
CA ALA A 108 -28.39 12.25 15.96
C ALA A 108 -27.94 11.99 17.41
N MET A 109 -27.54 10.76 17.73
CA MET A 109 -26.97 10.37 19.01
C MET A 109 -25.72 11.20 19.35
N PHE A 110 -24.81 11.40 18.39
CA PHE A 110 -23.63 12.25 18.56
C PHE A 110 -23.97 13.74 18.71
N LEU A 111 -24.92 14.26 17.92
CA LEU A 111 -25.24 15.69 17.92
C LEU A 111 -26.06 16.15 19.14
N LEU A 112 -26.82 15.24 19.78
CA LEU A 112 -27.88 15.58 20.74
C LEU A 112 -28.01 14.61 21.95
N GLY A 113 -27.15 13.60 22.06
CA GLY A 113 -27.29 12.50 23.02
C GLY A 113 -28.55 11.63 22.82
N LYS A 114 -29.27 11.78 21.70
CA LYS A 114 -30.60 11.20 21.46
C LYS A 114 -30.81 10.80 20.00
N GLY A 115 -31.27 9.56 19.81
CA GLY A 115 -31.50 8.95 18.51
C GLY A 115 -32.79 9.41 17.83
N ILE A 116 -33.04 8.83 16.66
CA ILE A 116 -34.26 9.10 15.87
C ILE A 116 -35.47 8.31 16.44
N PRO A 117 -36.72 8.65 16.09
CA PRO A 117 -37.90 7.99 16.65
C PRO A 117 -37.91 6.47 16.45
N ALA A 118 -38.13 5.72 17.53
CA ALA A 118 -37.98 4.25 17.55
C ALA A 118 -38.89 3.48 16.56
N HIS A 119 -40.00 4.09 16.09
CA HIS A 119 -40.85 3.50 15.06
C HIS A 119 -40.20 3.52 13.65
N ILE A 120 -39.15 4.32 13.45
CA ILE A 120 -38.35 4.36 12.22
C ILE A 120 -37.22 3.33 12.31
N THR A 121 -36.49 3.28 13.43
CA THR A 121 -35.38 2.31 13.63
C THR A 121 -35.86 0.87 13.66
N ASN A 122 -37.02 0.61 14.25
CA ASN A 122 -37.51 -0.76 14.47
C ASN A 122 -38.39 -1.28 13.32
N MET A 123 -38.72 -0.43 12.33
CA MET A 123 -39.55 -0.79 11.17
C MET A 123 -38.97 -1.97 10.36
N PRO A 124 -37.66 -2.04 10.06
CA PRO A 124 -37.11 -3.18 9.32
C PRO A 124 -37.24 -4.50 10.08
N GLN A 125 -37.03 -4.51 11.41
CA GLN A 125 -37.21 -5.71 12.23
C GLN A 125 -38.68 -6.15 12.26
N ALA A 126 -39.62 -5.22 12.41
CA ALA A 126 -41.05 -5.54 12.35
C ALA A 126 -41.48 -6.17 11.00
N VAL A 127 -40.80 -5.81 9.90
CA VAL A 127 -40.99 -6.49 8.60
C VAL A 127 -40.38 -7.89 8.60
N LEU A 128 -39.17 -8.08 9.15
CA LEU A 128 -38.49 -9.38 9.28
C LEU A 128 -39.24 -10.37 10.21
N ASP A 129 -39.97 -9.87 11.21
CA ASP A 129 -40.78 -10.69 12.10
C ASP A 129 -42.08 -11.20 11.41
N SER A 130 -42.41 -10.67 10.22
CA SER A 130 -43.57 -11.10 9.44
C SER A 130 -43.24 -12.28 8.49
N PRO A 131 -44.14 -13.28 8.32
CA PRO A 131 -43.91 -14.40 7.40
C PRO A 131 -43.67 -13.96 5.94
N PHE A 132 -44.29 -12.85 5.52
CA PHE A 132 -44.15 -12.32 4.16
C PHE A 132 -42.81 -11.59 3.96
N GLY A 133 -42.32 -10.87 4.96
CA GLY A 133 -40.98 -10.28 4.95
C GLY A 133 -39.89 -11.33 4.83
N GLN A 134 -39.98 -12.41 5.62
CA GLN A 134 -39.05 -13.55 5.54
C GLN A 134 -39.05 -14.21 4.16
N MET A 135 -40.21 -14.31 3.50
CA MET A 135 -40.34 -14.83 2.14
C MET A 135 -39.71 -13.90 1.07
N LEU A 136 -39.77 -12.57 1.27
CA LEU A 136 -39.21 -11.59 0.33
C LEU A 136 -37.70 -11.37 0.48
N MET A 137 -37.10 -11.73 1.62
CA MET A 137 -35.67 -11.50 1.91
C MET A 137 -34.72 -11.83 0.76
N PRO A 138 -34.74 -13.03 0.13
CA PRO A 138 -33.80 -13.35 -0.94
C PRO A 138 -33.93 -12.44 -2.17
N ALA A 139 -35.16 -12.04 -2.52
CA ALA A 139 -35.43 -11.19 -3.67
C ALA A 139 -34.98 -9.74 -3.42
N LEU A 140 -35.23 -9.21 -2.22
CA LEU A 140 -34.82 -7.86 -1.84
C LEU A 140 -33.30 -7.73 -1.79
N SER A 141 -32.61 -8.66 -1.14
CA SER A 141 -31.13 -8.69 -1.11
C SER A 141 -30.52 -8.86 -2.50
N GLN A 142 -31.12 -9.67 -3.37
CA GLN A 142 -30.67 -9.83 -4.76
C GLN A 142 -30.85 -8.55 -5.59
N GLN A 143 -31.94 -7.82 -5.39
CA GLN A 143 -32.20 -6.53 -6.06
C GLN A 143 -31.22 -5.44 -5.62
N ILE A 144 -30.87 -5.37 -4.32
CA ILE A 144 -29.86 -4.43 -3.81
C ILE A 144 -28.47 -4.74 -4.37
N ASN A 145 -28.09 -6.02 -4.42
CA ASN A 145 -26.82 -6.44 -5.00
C ASN A 145 -26.72 -6.21 -6.53
N ALA A 146 -27.85 -6.01 -7.21
CA ALA A 146 -27.87 -5.48 -8.58
C ALA A 146 -27.62 -3.96 -8.60
N ASN A 147 -28.29 -3.20 -7.72
CA ASN A 147 -28.13 -1.73 -7.62
C ASN A 147 -26.70 -1.30 -7.21
N LYS A 148 -26.00 -2.07 -6.36
CA LYS A 148 -24.60 -1.81 -5.94
C LYS A 148 -23.58 -1.71 -7.12
N ARG A 149 -24.00 -1.97 -8.36
CA ARG A 149 -23.17 -1.88 -9.59
C ARG A 149 -23.38 -0.60 -10.43
N GLY A 150 -24.28 0.31 -10.03
CA GLY A 150 -24.74 1.44 -10.87
C GLY A 150 -24.40 2.86 -10.40
N GLY A 151 -23.68 3.01 -9.28
CA GLY A 151 -23.50 4.27 -8.55
C GLY A 151 -24.05 4.15 -7.12
N GLY A 152 -24.36 5.28 -6.47
CA GLY A 152 -25.09 5.30 -5.20
C GLY A 152 -26.37 4.46 -5.24
N ILE A 153 -26.71 3.79 -4.13
CA ILE A 153 -27.63 2.65 -4.06
C ILE A 153 -29.10 3.04 -4.34
N LEU A 154 -29.49 4.25 -3.91
CA LEU A 154 -30.73 4.94 -4.26
C LEU A 154 -30.59 5.73 -5.56
N GLY A 155 -29.37 6.15 -5.90
CA GLY A 155 -29.08 6.93 -7.12
C GLY A 155 -29.04 8.44 -6.90
N ILE A 156 -28.70 8.91 -5.69
CA ILE A 156 -28.54 10.36 -5.42
C ILE A 156 -27.35 10.93 -6.22
N GLN A 157 -26.39 10.08 -6.59
CA GLN A 157 -25.13 10.47 -7.23
C GLN A 157 -25.20 10.75 -8.76
N GLN A 158 -26.32 10.48 -9.44
CA GLN A 158 -26.42 10.62 -10.92
C GLN A 158 -26.73 12.05 -11.41
N GLN A 159 -25.92 13.06 -11.05
CA GLN A 159 -25.92 14.36 -11.76
C GLN A 159 -24.67 15.24 -11.51
N ASN A 160 -23.52 14.89 -12.12
CA ASN A 160 -22.57 15.85 -12.77
C ASN A 160 -21.24 15.19 -13.22
N PRO A 161 -20.99 15.00 -14.52
CA PRO A 161 -19.65 14.67 -15.04
C PRO A 161 -18.76 15.93 -15.06
N GLY A 162 -18.31 16.39 -13.89
CA GLY A 162 -17.45 17.58 -13.79
C GLY A 162 -17.03 18.03 -12.39
N SER A 163 -17.66 17.53 -11.32
CA SER A 163 -17.41 18.00 -9.95
C SER A 163 -16.71 16.96 -9.07
N SER A 164 -15.51 16.51 -9.48
CA SER A 164 -14.62 15.75 -8.60
C SER A 164 -13.93 16.68 -7.59
N VAL A 165 -14.72 17.27 -6.68
CA VAL A 165 -14.21 17.95 -5.48
C VAL A 165 -13.63 16.88 -4.58
N LYS A 166 -12.34 16.58 -4.78
CA LYS A 166 -11.54 15.91 -3.76
C LYS A 166 -11.44 16.88 -2.58
N PRO A 167 -11.95 16.56 -1.37
CA PRO A 167 -11.44 17.21 -0.18
C PRO A 167 -9.95 16.80 -0.10
N LYS A 168 -9.06 17.74 -0.43
CA LYS A 168 -7.68 17.63 0.05
C LYS A 168 -7.77 17.79 1.56
N SER A 169 -7.16 16.87 2.31
CA SER A 169 -6.99 16.97 3.75
C SER A 169 -6.00 18.09 4.11
N GLN A 170 -6.41 19.34 3.87
CA GLN A 170 -5.89 20.52 4.53
C GLN A 170 -6.79 20.77 5.73
N VAL A 171 -6.19 20.94 6.91
CA VAL A 171 -6.91 21.20 8.17
C VAL A 171 -7.83 22.40 7.98
N HIS A 172 -9.14 22.21 8.18
CA HIS A 172 -10.13 23.28 8.14
C HIS A 172 -10.05 24.14 9.41
N HIS A 173 -8.96 24.89 9.55
CA HIS A 173 -9.02 26.14 10.29
C HIS A 173 -10.13 27.01 9.64
N PRO A 174 -10.99 27.67 10.44
CA PRO A 174 -12.12 28.43 9.90
C PRO A 174 -11.61 29.50 8.93
N VAL A 175 -12.02 29.41 7.67
CA VAL A 175 -11.48 30.25 6.59
C VAL A 175 -11.79 31.71 6.86
N ALA A 176 -10.80 32.42 7.40
CA ALA A 176 -10.90 33.83 7.77
C ALA A 176 -11.00 34.70 6.52
N LYS A 177 -12.23 34.85 6.03
CA LYS A 177 -12.53 35.61 4.82
C LYS A 177 -12.37 37.11 5.06
N VAL A 178 -11.80 37.80 4.08
CA VAL A 178 -11.72 39.27 4.03
C VAL A 178 -13.09 39.88 4.29
N GLN A 179 -13.17 40.78 5.27
CA GLN A 179 -14.40 41.47 5.64
C GLN A 179 -14.60 42.70 4.75
N GLU A 180 -15.60 42.67 3.86
CA GLU A 180 -15.95 43.84 3.04
C GLU A 180 -16.81 44.83 3.84
N VAL A 181 -16.40 46.09 3.88
CA VAL A 181 -17.03 47.13 4.70
C VAL A 181 -17.41 48.34 3.86
N SER A 182 -18.69 48.74 3.94
CA SER A 182 -19.25 49.89 3.23
C SER A 182 -19.57 51.09 4.13
N THR A 183 -19.60 50.91 5.45
CA THR A 183 -19.96 51.96 6.42
C THR A 183 -18.95 52.12 7.55
N LEU A 184 -18.89 53.31 8.15
CA LEU A 184 -17.94 53.62 9.23
C LEU A 184 -18.18 52.72 10.46
N ALA A 185 -19.44 52.59 10.91
CA ALA A 185 -19.78 51.83 12.12
C ALA A 185 -19.43 50.33 12.02
N GLN A 186 -19.45 49.74 10.82
CA GLN A 186 -18.98 48.38 10.59
C GLN A 186 -17.46 48.26 10.75
N LEU A 187 -16.69 49.24 10.26
CA LEU A 187 -15.24 49.27 10.44
C LEU A 187 -14.88 49.43 11.93
N ASP A 188 -15.49 50.41 12.60
CA ASP A 188 -15.24 50.68 14.02
C ASP A 188 -15.60 49.47 14.90
N HIS A 189 -16.69 48.75 14.59
CA HIS A 189 -17.07 47.53 15.30
C HIS A 189 -16.08 46.38 15.09
N LEU A 190 -15.53 46.20 13.88
CA LEU A 190 -14.49 45.19 13.62
C LEU A 190 -13.17 45.55 14.31
N LEU A 191 -12.78 46.83 14.32
CA LEU A 191 -11.57 47.29 15.00
C LEU A 191 -11.70 47.13 16.53
N GLU A 192 -12.86 47.40 17.12
CA GLU A 192 -13.10 47.15 18.55
C GLU A 192 -13.13 45.64 18.87
N ARG A 193 -13.73 44.81 18.02
CA ARG A 193 -13.75 43.34 18.20
C ARG A 193 -12.34 42.73 18.19
N TYR A 194 -11.44 43.25 17.37
CA TYR A 194 -10.04 42.80 17.28
C TYR A 194 -9.06 43.68 18.06
N ARG A 195 -9.56 44.51 18.99
CA ARG A 195 -8.77 45.50 19.75
C ARG A 195 -7.62 44.92 20.55
N ASN A 196 -7.69 43.67 21.01
CA ASN A 196 -6.61 43.02 21.74
C ASN A 196 -5.56 42.34 20.82
N SER A 197 -5.77 42.39 19.49
CA SER A 197 -4.93 41.73 18.49
C SER A 197 -4.57 42.71 17.35
N CYS A 198 -4.45 42.23 16.10
CA CYS A 198 -4.16 43.04 14.93
C CYS A 198 -5.30 43.06 13.89
N ALA A 199 -5.35 44.17 13.14
CA ALA A 199 -6.26 44.34 12.00
C ALA A 199 -5.54 45.04 10.83
N VAL A 200 -5.95 44.74 9.60
CA VAL A 200 -5.40 45.31 8.37
C VAL A 200 -6.56 45.81 7.51
N VAL A 201 -6.46 47.03 6.98
CA VAL A 201 -7.52 47.67 6.17
C VAL A 201 -6.97 48.04 4.80
N PHE A 202 -7.47 47.37 3.76
CA PHE A 202 -7.17 47.63 2.35
C PHE A 202 -8.24 48.56 1.74
N PHE A 203 -7.85 49.80 1.47
CA PHE A 203 -8.63 50.77 0.71
C PHE A 203 -8.40 50.60 -0.78
N THR A 204 -9.48 50.33 -1.51
CA THR A 204 -9.48 49.86 -2.90
C THR A 204 -10.52 50.60 -3.74
N SER A 205 -10.56 50.33 -5.05
CA SER A 205 -11.60 50.81 -5.97
C SER A 205 -11.86 49.79 -7.08
N ALA A 206 -13.13 49.53 -7.39
CA ALA A 206 -13.54 48.66 -8.50
C ALA A 206 -12.98 49.08 -9.88
N THR A 207 -12.59 50.36 -10.06
CA THR A 207 -12.00 50.88 -11.30
C THR A 207 -10.47 50.85 -11.35
N CYS A 208 -9.78 50.50 -10.24
CA CYS A 208 -8.32 50.55 -10.14
C CYS A 208 -7.66 49.21 -10.57
N PRO A 209 -6.89 49.14 -11.67
CA PRO A 209 -6.26 47.89 -12.10
C PRO A 209 -5.22 47.34 -11.11
N PRO A 210 -4.30 48.15 -10.53
CA PRO A 210 -3.36 47.68 -9.50
C PRO A 210 -3.99 47.19 -8.20
N CYS A 211 -5.27 47.47 -7.95
CA CYS A 211 -6.01 46.84 -6.85
C CYS A 211 -6.44 45.41 -7.19
N LYS A 212 -6.86 45.16 -8.44
CA LYS A 212 -7.35 43.85 -8.89
C LYS A 212 -6.25 42.79 -8.87
N THR A 213 -5.00 43.19 -9.11
CA THR A 213 -3.82 42.32 -9.00
C THR A 213 -3.48 41.93 -7.56
N LEU A 214 -3.98 42.64 -6.54
CA LEU A 214 -3.74 42.32 -5.14
C LEU A 214 -4.89 41.59 -4.44
N TYR A 215 -6.08 41.48 -5.05
CA TYR A 215 -7.19 40.76 -4.41
C TYR A 215 -6.87 39.29 -4.07
N PRO A 216 -6.30 38.46 -4.97
CA PRO A 216 -6.01 37.06 -4.64
C PRO A 216 -5.04 36.94 -3.46
N LEU A 217 -3.98 37.75 -3.45
CA LEU A 217 -3.01 37.79 -2.36
C LEU A 217 -3.60 38.29 -1.03
N TYR A 218 -4.56 39.22 -1.07
CA TYR A 218 -5.21 39.71 0.14
C TYR A 218 -6.20 38.69 0.71
N ASP A 219 -6.87 37.91 -0.14
CA ASP A 219 -7.68 36.77 0.25
C ASP A 219 -6.81 35.61 0.80
N GLU A 220 -5.66 35.33 0.18
CA GLU A 220 -4.65 34.37 0.68
C GLU A 220 -4.10 34.77 2.06
N LEU A 221 -3.72 36.04 2.24
CA LEU A 221 -3.22 36.56 3.52
C LEU A 221 -4.29 36.56 4.61
N ALA A 222 -5.57 36.66 4.27
CA ALA A 222 -6.65 36.55 5.24
C ALA A 222 -6.75 35.12 5.78
N ALA A 223 -6.63 34.12 4.91
CA ALA A 223 -6.51 32.72 5.31
C ALA A 223 -5.23 32.42 6.13
N GLU A 224 -4.10 33.08 5.84
CA GLU A 224 -2.87 32.96 6.65
C GLU A 224 -3.01 33.58 8.05
N VAL A 225 -3.76 34.69 8.18
CA VAL A 225 -4.02 35.36 9.47
C VAL A 225 -4.98 34.55 10.35
N GLY A 226 -5.98 33.89 9.78
CA GLY A 226 -6.87 32.98 10.50
C GLY A 226 -7.59 33.64 11.69
N SER A 227 -7.57 32.99 12.85
CA SER A 227 -8.11 33.52 14.11
C SER A 227 -7.28 34.66 14.73
N LYS A 228 -6.03 34.85 14.31
CA LYS A 228 -5.07 35.75 14.97
C LYS A 228 -5.32 37.24 14.68
N GLY A 229 -6.14 37.58 13.69
CA GLY A 229 -6.43 38.97 13.33
C GLY A 229 -7.58 39.09 12.34
N VAL A 230 -7.71 40.26 11.70
CA VAL A 230 -8.73 40.49 10.66
C VAL A 230 -8.18 41.31 9.49
N LEU A 231 -8.46 40.84 8.26
CA LEU A 231 -8.26 41.62 7.02
C LEU A 231 -9.59 42.19 6.56
N ILE A 232 -9.60 43.50 6.30
CA ILE A 232 -10.79 44.30 6.01
C ILE A 232 -10.58 45.01 4.67
N LYS A 233 -11.60 45.03 3.80
CA LYS A 233 -11.57 45.64 2.47
C LYS A 233 -12.62 46.72 2.36
N VAL A 234 -12.22 47.91 1.89
CA VAL A 234 -13.05 49.11 1.80
C VAL A 234 -12.97 49.67 0.38
N ASP A 235 -14.03 49.55 -0.42
CA ASP A 235 -14.11 50.19 -1.73
C ASP A 235 -14.44 51.68 -1.54
N VAL A 236 -13.48 52.57 -1.80
CA VAL A 236 -13.63 54.02 -1.58
C VAL A 236 -14.66 54.66 -2.51
N SER A 237 -15.03 54.02 -3.62
CA SER A 237 -16.09 54.48 -4.51
C SER A 237 -17.49 54.26 -3.93
N GLN A 238 -17.63 53.32 -2.99
CA GLN A 238 -18.87 52.99 -2.31
C GLN A 238 -18.89 53.56 -0.87
N ALA A 239 -17.75 53.55 -0.19
CA ALA A 239 -17.57 53.90 1.21
C ALA A 239 -16.92 55.29 1.42
N LEU A 240 -17.39 56.31 0.69
CA LEU A 240 -16.81 57.67 0.66
C LEU A 240 -16.56 58.27 2.06
N GLY A 241 -17.45 58.04 3.04
CA GLY A 241 -17.27 58.53 4.41
C GLY A 241 -16.09 57.88 5.15
N VAL A 242 -15.81 56.61 4.88
CA VAL A 242 -14.67 55.86 5.45
C VAL A 242 -13.36 56.32 4.79
N GLY A 243 -13.34 56.43 3.45
CA GLY A 243 -12.20 56.99 2.72
C GLY A 243 -11.86 58.42 3.17
N SER A 244 -12.88 59.24 3.48
CA SER A 244 -12.71 60.58 4.03
C SER A 244 -12.11 60.56 5.45
N ARG A 245 -12.64 59.72 6.36
CA ARG A 245 -12.18 59.61 7.75
C ARG A 245 -10.69 59.30 7.88
N TYR A 246 -10.15 58.49 6.97
CA TYR A 246 -8.74 58.10 6.89
C TYR A 246 -7.93 58.91 5.87
N SER A 247 -8.53 59.92 5.21
CA SER A 247 -7.87 60.77 4.21
C SER A 247 -7.15 59.96 3.13
N VAL A 248 -7.87 59.08 2.45
CA VAL A 248 -7.34 58.21 1.38
C VAL A 248 -7.48 58.90 0.02
N SER A 249 -6.36 59.38 -0.51
CA SER A 249 -6.28 60.11 -1.79
C SER A 249 -5.85 59.25 -2.99
N ALA A 250 -5.45 57.99 -2.75
CA ALA A 250 -4.99 57.05 -3.76
C ALA A 250 -5.37 55.61 -3.41
N THR A 251 -5.50 54.75 -4.42
CA THR A 251 -5.74 53.30 -4.29
C THR A 251 -4.75 52.52 -5.15
N PRO A 252 -4.17 51.40 -4.67
CA PRO A 252 -4.36 50.79 -3.35
C PRO A 252 -3.68 51.59 -2.22
N THR A 253 -4.31 51.61 -1.06
CA THR A 253 -3.75 52.11 0.21
C THR A 253 -4.05 51.11 1.32
N PHE A 254 -3.08 50.88 2.19
CA PHE A 254 -3.20 49.97 3.33
C PHE A 254 -2.97 50.72 4.64
N ILE A 255 -3.74 50.38 5.67
CA ILE A 255 -3.55 50.84 7.05
C ILE A 255 -3.57 49.61 7.96
N THR A 256 -2.66 49.57 8.93
CA THR A 256 -2.52 48.46 9.90
C THR A 256 -2.77 48.95 11.32
N PHE A 257 -3.32 48.06 12.14
CA PHE A 257 -3.63 48.31 13.54
C PHE A 257 -3.06 47.19 14.42
N LEU A 258 -2.48 47.57 15.55
CA LEU A 258 -1.94 46.70 16.58
C LEU A 258 -2.50 47.12 17.94
N LYS A 259 -3.13 46.18 18.66
CA LYS A 259 -3.70 46.39 20.00
C LYS A 259 -4.61 47.64 20.08
N GLY A 260 -5.41 47.84 19.02
CA GLY A 260 -6.34 48.96 18.85
C GLY A 260 -5.71 50.30 18.40
N GLN A 261 -4.39 50.40 18.27
CA GLN A 261 -3.68 51.60 17.80
C GLN A 261 -3.29 51.45 16.33
N GLN A 262 -3.17 52.55 15.59
CA GLN A 262 -2.76 52.53 14.18
C GLN A 262 -1.23 52.46 14.08
N GLU A 263 -0.71 51.39 13.49
CA GLU A 263 0.73 51.08 13.44
C GLU A 263 1.41 51.70 12.21
N ASN A 264 1.07 51.21 11.01
CA ASN A 264 1.73 51.59 9.76
C ASN A 264 0.71 51.85 8.62
N ARG A 265 1.06 52.72 7.67
CA ARG A 265 0.26 53.10 6.50
C ARG A 265 1.15 53.26 5.26
N TRP A 266 0.74 52.67 4.14
CA TRP A 266 1.42 52.84 2.84
C TRP A 266 0.42 52.82 1.67
N SER A 267 0.89 53.23 0.49
CA SER A 267 0.13 53.24 -0.76
C SER A 267 0.99 52.69 -1.89
N GLY A 268 0.37 52.02 -2.86
CA GLY A 268 1.05 51.35 -3.97
C GLY A 268 0.86 49.84 -3.99
N ALA A 269 1.06 49.23 -5.15
CA ALA A 269 0.70 47.84 -5.43
C ALA A 269 1.91 46.89 -5.38
N ASP A 270 2.59 46.80 -4.24
CA ASP A 270 3.67 45.85 -4.01
C ASP A 270 3.19 44.61 -3.21
N PRO A 271 3.16 43.42 -3.81
CA PRO A 271 2.92 42.15 -3.13
C PRO A 271 3.86 41.89 -1.94
N SER A 272 5.13 42.28 -2.08
CA SER A 272 6.23 41.90 -1.18
C SER A 272 6.13 42.66 0.14
N ALA A 273 6.01 43.99 0.08
CA ALA A 273 5.74 44.82 1.24
C ALA A 273 4.42 44.47 1.93
N LEU A 274 3.38 44.08 1.17
CA LEU A 274 2.11 43.64 1.75
C LEU A 274 2.29 42.36 2.58
N GLN A 275 2.91 41.30 2.04
CA GLN A 275 3.19 40.08 2.80
C GLN A 275 4.08 40.35 4.04
N GLY A 276 5.15 41.12 3.87
CA GLY A 276 6.08 41.45 4.96
C GLY A 276 5.42 42.21 6.11
N ASN A 277 4.65 43.25 5.80
CA ASN A 277 3.97 44.07 6.80
C ASN A 277 2.89 43.27 7.55
N VAL A 278 2.12 42.41 6.87
CA VAL A 278 1.09 41.58 7.52
C VAL A 278 1.74 40.56 8.46
N ARG A 279 2.79 39.85 8.04
CA ARG A 279 3.49 38.87 8.89
C ARG A 279 4.14 39.52 10.12
N LEU A 280 4.79 40.68 9.95
CA LEU A 280 5.35 41.44 11.07
C LEU A 280 4.28 41.86 12.08
N LEU A 281 3.12 42.32 11.60
CA LEU A 281 2.00 42.73 12.45
C LEU A 281 1.42 41.55 13.27
N ILE A 282 1.34 40.35 12.68
CA ILE A 282 0.97 39.13 13.41
C ILE A 282 1.99 38.85 14.53
N GLN A 283 3.29 38.91 14.23
CA GLN A 283 4.37 38.65 15.19
C GLN A 283 4.41 39.68 16.34
N MET A 284 3.99 40.93 16.10
CA MET A 284 3.88 41.96 17.13
C MET A 284 2.61 41.83 18.00
N ALA A 285 1.53 41.27 17.45
CA ALA A 285 0.31 40.96 18.20
C ALA A 285 0.47 39.68 19.05
N TRP A 286 1.02 38.63 18.43
CA TRP A 286 1.27 37.29 18.97
C TRP A 286 2.77 36.97 18.89
N PRO A 287 3.59 37.45 19.84
CA PRO A 287 4.99 37.07 19.90
C PRO A 287 5.11 35.54 20.11
N PRO A 288 6.07 34.86 19.45
CA PRO A 288 6.27 33.43 19.63
C PRO A 288 6.68 33.14 21.08
N HIS A 289 6.09 32.10 21.69
CA HIS A 289 6.44 31.71 23.06
C HIS A 289 7.92 31.32 23.16
N ALA A 290 8.59 31.53 24.30
CA ALA A 290 10.02 31.19 24.46
C ALA A 290 10.32 29.72 24.07
N HIS A 291 9.44 28.81 24.47
CA HIS A 291 9.43 27.40 24.07
C HIS A 291 9.44 27.13 22.55
N GLU A 292 8.94 28.03 21.70
CA GLU A 292 8.97 27.88 20.23
C GLU A 292 10.36 28.16 19.62
N ALA A 293 11.24 28.84 20.36
CA ALA A 293 12.63 29.03 19.97
C ALA A 293 13.53 27.84 20.38
N LEU A 294 12.96 26.82 21.03
CA LEU A 294 13.62 25.55 21.31
C LEU A 294 13.34 24.57 20.17
N ASN A 295 14.38 23.93 19.66
CA ASN A 295 14.24 22.86 18.67
C ASN A 295 13.81 21.56 19.37
N LEU A 296 12.53 21.47 19.73
CA LEU A 296 11.91 20.31 20.38
C LEU A 296 11.01 19.57 19.37
N PRO A 297 11.60 18.90 18.36
CA PRO A 297 10.87 18.35 17.22
C PRO A 297 9.79 17.33 17.64
N THR A 298 9.97 16.65 18.77
CA THR A 298 8.97 15.71 19.28
C THR A 298 7.69 16.40 19.78
N LEU A 299 7.80 17.55 20.44
CA LEU A 299 6.66 18.27 21.05
C LEU A 299 6.01 19.27 20.07
N MET A 300 6.78 19.77 19.09
CA MET A 300 6.31 20.72 18.07
C MET A 300 5.37 20.10 17.02
N LYS A 301 5.17 18.77 16.99
CA LYS A 301 4.38 18.07 15.96
C LYS A 301 2.94 18.61 15.90
N PRO A 302 2.45 19.03 14.71
CA PRO A 302 1.02 19.21 14.47
C PRO A 302 0.40 17.84 14.12
N GLY A 303 -0.75 17.51 14.72
CA GLY A 303 -1.42 16.23 14.50
C GLY A 303 -0.72 15.04 15.15
N ALA A 304 -0.45 15.12 16.45
CA ALA A 304 -0.24 13.92 17.26
C ALA A 304 -1.62 13.34 17.66
N GLU A 305 -1.72 12.01 17.69
CA GLU A 305 -2.97 11.28 18.01
C GLU A 305 -2.90 10.66 19.41
N PRO A 306 -4.05 10.48 20.10
CA PRO A 306 -4.10 9.82 21.40
C PRO A 306 -3.78 8.31 21.29
N VAL A 307 -3.20 7.77 22.36
CA VAL A 307 -2.89 6.33 22.49
C VAL A 307 -4.16 5.55 22.81
N ILE A 308 -4.46 4.52 21.99
CA ILE A 308 -5.61 3.63 22.12
C ILE A 308 -5.12 2.17 22.19
N PHE A 309 -5.58 1.42 23.19
CA PHE A 309 -5.30 -0.01 23.41
C PHE A 309 -6.31 -0.88 22.65
N SER A 310 -6.01 -1.13 21.38
CA SER A 310 -6.90 -1.82 20.42
C SER A 310 -6.88 -3.36 20.48
N LYS A 311 -6.00 -3.98 21.27
CA LYS A 311 -5.90 -5.45 21.32
C LYS A 311 -7.10 -6.09 22.03
N ILE A 312 -7.70 -7.09 21.39
CA ILE A 312 -8.83 -7.86 21.93
C ILE A 312 -8.30 -9.14 22.59
N PRO A 313 -8.76 -9.50 23.81
CA PRO A 313 -8.38 -10.73 24.49
C PRO A 313 -9.17 -11.94 23.91
N PRO A 314 -8.77 -13.19 24.17
CA PRO A 314 -9.59 -14.36 23.82
C PRO A 314 -10.91 -14.36 24.60
N LEU A 315 -11.98 -13.83 23.99
CA LEU A 315 -13.24 -13.51 24.68
C LEU A 315 -13.86 -14.70 25.41
N GLU A 316 -13.81 -15.91 24.84
CA GLU A 316 -14.30 -17.12 25.51
C GLU A 316 -13.58 -17.38 26.85
N LYS A 317 -12.30 -17.02 26.97
CA LYS A 317 -11.51 -17.15 28.21
C LYS A 317 -11.82 -16.02 29.22
N VAL A 318 -12.31 -14.89 28.75
CA VAL A 318 -12.82 -13.79 29.60
C VAL A 318 -14.20 -14.18 30.16
N LEU A 319 -15.10 -14.65 29.30
CA LEU A 319 -16.45 -15.10 29.67
C LEU A 319 -16.43 -16.35 30.55
N ALA A 320 -15.56 -17.33 30.28
CA ALA A 320 -15.40 -18.50 31.15
C ALA A 320 -15.00 -18.13 32.60
N LYS A 321 -14.25 -17.03 32.79
CA LYS A 321 -13.94 -16.50 34.13
C LYS A 321 -15.14 -15.81 34.80
N MET A 322 -16.07 -15.23 34.03
CA MET A 322 -17.31 -14.66 34.55
C MET A 322 -18.32 -15.72 35.01
N GLY A 323 -18.15 -16.97 34.59
CA GLY A 323 -19.00 -18.10 35.01
C GLY A 323 -20.46 -17.91 34.57
N PRO A 324 -21.46 -18.29 35.39
CA PRO A 324 -22.88 -18.12 35.06
C PRO A 324 -23.26 -16.68 34.69
N THR A 325 -22.55 -15.69 35.25
CA THR A 325 -22.74 -14.26 34.97
C THR A 325 -22.50 -13.88 33.51
N ALA A 326 -21.76 -14.70 32.74
CA ALA A 326 -21.53 -14.47 31.31
C ALA A 326 -22.80 -14.62 30.45
N ALA A 327 -23.85 -15.30 30.95
CA ALA A 327 -25.06 -15.60 30.21
C ALA A 327 -26.09 -14.45 30.16
N ASP A 328 -25.75 -13.27 30.68
CA ASP A 328 -26.59 -12.07 30.54
C ASP A 328 -26.66 -11.63 29.06
N PRO A 329 -27.85 -11.34 28.51
CA PRO A 329 -28.00 -10.94 27.10
C PRO A 329 -27.10 -9.76 26.70
N ALA A 330 -26.99 -8.71 27.53
CA ALA A 330 -26.21 -7.52 27.17
C ALA A 330 -24.70 -7.79 27.08
N ILE A 331 -24.22 -8.87 27.72
CA ILE A 331 -22.83 -9.33 27.61
C ILE A 331 -22.64 -10.12 26.31
N GLN A 332 -23.62 -10.93 25.90
CA GLN A 332 -23.57 -11.67 24.65
C GLN A 332 -23.71 -10.74 23.44
N ASP A 333 -24.54 -9.70 23.53
CA ASP A 333 -24.67 -8.66 22.50
C ASP A 333 -23.34 -7.90 22.31
N VAL A 334 -22.70 -7.48 23.42
CA VAL A 334 -21.37 -6.84 23.38
C VAL A 334 -20.27 -7.80 22.93
N LYS A 335 -20.33 -9.08 23.30
CA LYS A 335 -19.43 -10.12 22.76
C LYS A 335 -19.56 -10.20 21.23
N HIS A 336 -20.78 -10.32 20.72
CA HIS A 336 -21.06 -10.39 19.28
C HIS A 336 -20.51 -9.16 18.56
N PHE A 337 -20.80 -7.96 19.06
CA PHE A 337 -20.28 -6.71 18.53
C PHE A 337 -18.74 -6.68 18.45
N ILE A 338 -18.04 -7.10 19.52
CA ILE A 338 -16.56 -7.13 19.52
C ILE A 338 -16.03 -8.19 18.54
N GLN A 339 -16.70 -9.34 18.39
CA GLN A 339 -16.32 -10.39 17.43
C GLN A 339 -16.56 -9.93 15.98
N GLU A 340 -17.73 -9.38 15.67
CA GLU A 340 -18.11 -8.83 14.36
C GLU A 340 -17.15 -7.70 13.94
N ARG A 341 -16.89 -6.74 14.84
CA ARG A 341 -15.91 -5.66 14.63
C ARG A 341 -14.48 -6.15 14.42
N SER A 342 -14.11 -7.29 15.02
CA SER A 342 -12.76 -7.87 14.89
C SER A 342 -12.58 -8.76 13.66
N ALA A 343 -13.65 -9.35 13.14
CA ALA A 343 -13.60 -10.29 12.00
C ALA A 343 -13.92 -9.59 10.68
N SER A 344 -14.98 -8.78 10.66
CA SER A 344 -15.52 -8.11 9.47
C SER A 344 -15.18 -6.62 9.40
N GLY A 345 -14.60 -6.06 10.47
CA GLY A 345 -14.21 -4.65 10.56
C GLY A 345 -15.32 -3.73 11.11
N PRO A 346 -15.06 -2.41 11.17
CA PRO A 346 -15.97 -1.45 11.80
C PRO A 346 -17.29 -1.24 11.05
N ALA A 347 -17.31 -1.53 9.74
CA ALA A 347 -18.42 -1.26 8.83
C ALA A 347 -19.58 -2.26 8.94
N GLU A 348 -19.28 -3.54 9.15
CA GLU A 348 -20.31 -4.58 9.31
C GLU A 348 -20.81 -4.69 10.77
N ALA A 349 -20.12 -4.03 11.72
CA ALA A 349 -20.35 -4.18 13.16
C ALA A 349 -21.55 -3.35 13.67
N THR A 350 -22.63 -4.05 13.99
CA THR A 350 -23.87 -3.47 14.51
C THR A 350 -23.75 -3.09 15.99
N LEU A 351 -24.24 -1.91 16.38
CA LEU A 351 -24.14 -1.45 17.77
C LEU A 351 -25.09 -2.26 18.71
N PRO A 352 -24.60 -2.73 19.87
CA PRO A 352 -25.42 -3.41 20.87
C PRO A 352 -26.22 -2.41 21.71
N ASP A 353 -27.11 -2.89 22.58
CA ASP A 353 -27.80 -2.02 23.54
C ASP A 353 -26.84 -1.51 24.64
N ILE A 354 -26.24 -0.35 24.37
CA ILE A 354 -25.33 0.35 25.28
C ILE A 354 -26.05 0.78 26.57
N ALA A 355 -27.36 1.05 26.53
CA ALA A 355 -28.11 1.43 27.72
C ALA A 355 -28.30 0.24 28.69
N SER A 356 -28.60 -0.94 28.16
CA SER A 356 -28.63 -2.19 28.95
C SER A 356 -27.22 -2.58 29.43
N PHE A 357 -26.22 -2.58 28.55
CA PHE A 357 -24.86 -2.96 28.93
C PHE A 357 -24.26 -2.05 30.02
N THR A 358 -24.39 -0.73 29.89
CA THR A 358 -23.92 0.20 30.95
C THR A 358 -24.64 -0.01 32.28
N SER A 359 -25.90 -0.46 32.26
CA SER A 359 -26.63 -0.85 33.46
C SER A 359 -26.06 -2.12 34.10
N VAL A 360 -25.72 -3.13 33.29
CA VAL A 360 -25.06 -4.36 33.73
C VAL A 360 -23.66 -4.08 34.29
N VAL A 361 -22.85 -3.23 33.64
CA VAL A 361 -21.54 -2.78 34.14
C VAL A 361 -21.66 -2.20 35.55
N ARG A 362 -22.56 -1.23 35.76
CA ARG A 362 -22.77 -0.59 37.08
C ARG A 362 -23.25 -1.61 38.13
N GLN A 363 -24.17 -2.49 37.77
CA GLN A 363 -24.66 -3.56 38.66
C GLN A 363 -23.56 -4.56 39.04
N PHE A 364 -22.60 -4.81 38.15
CA PHE A 364 -21.55 -5.80 38.38
C PHE A 364 -20.43 -5.31 39.27
N LEU A 365 -20.16 -4.00 39.33
CA LEU A 365 -19.24 -3.39 40.30
C LEU A 365 -19.62 -3.77 41.75
N GLU A 366 -20.92 -3.88 42.06
CA GLU A 366 -21.39 -4.29 43.39
C GLU A 366 -21.41 -5.82 43.60
N ARG A 367 -21.55 -6.61 42.52
CA ARG A 367 -21.90 -8.05 42.60
C ARG A 367 -20.78 -9.01 42.27
N LEU A 368 -19.84 -8.66 41.41
CA LEU A 368 -18.73 -9.55 41.03
C LEU A 368 -17.60 -9.48 42.07
N PRO A 369 -16.93 -10.63 42.38
CA PRO A 369 -15.68 -10.64 43.13
C PRO A 369 -14.62 -9.77 42.47
N THR A 370 -13.77 -9.11 43.28
CA THR A 370 -12.78 -8.14 42.80
C THR A 370 -11.84 -8.72 41.74
N ASP A 371 -11.43 -9.98 41.90
CA ASP A 371 -10.54 -10.69 40.97
C ASP A 371 -11.20 -11.04 39.62
N LEU A 372 -12.52 -10.87 39.51
CA LEU A 372 -13.29 -11.04 38.28
C LEU A 372 -13.74 -9.72 37.65
N LEU A 373 -13.76 -8.61 38.39
CA LEU A 373 -14.19 -7.30 37.86
C LEU A 373 -13.42 -6.84 36.63
N PHE A 374 -12.15 -7.24 36.48
CA PHE A 374 -11.38 -6.91 35.29
C PHE A 374 -12.05 -7.40 34.00
N THR A 375 -12.83 -8.49 34.01
CA THR A 375 -13.43 -9.05 32.79
C THR A 375 -14.50 -8.14 32.18
N ILE A 376 -15.36 -7.53 33.00
CA ILE A 376 -16.41 -6.62 32.52
C ILE A 376 -15.81 -5.26 32.11
N VAL A 377 -14.73 -4.82 32.77
CA VAL A 377 -13.96 -3.64 32.34
C VAL A 377 -13.17 -3.92 31.05
N ASP A 378 -12.69 -5.15 30.81
CA ASP A 378 -11.99 -5.54 29.57
C ASP A 378 -12.94 -5.57 28.37
N LEU A 379 -14.18 -6.03 28.57
CA LEU A 379 -15.25 -5.90 27.58
C LEU A 379 -15.55 -4.42 27.27
N LEU A 380 -15.74 -3.58 28.29
CA LEU A 380 -15.98 -2.14 28.11
C LEU A 380 -14.80 -1.45 27.38
N ARG A 381 -13.55 -1.79 27.74
CA ARG A 381 -12.33 -1.33 27.05
C ARG A 381 -12.35 -1.71 25.57
N CYS A 382 -12.75 -2.95 25.24
CA CYS A 382 -12.86 -3.39 23.86
C CYS A 382 -13.98 -2.67 23.09
N SER A 383 -15.14 -2.43 23.72
CA SER A 383 -16.23 -1.66 23.10
C SER A 383 -15.84 -0.21 22.81
N LEU A 384 -15.08 0.42 23.70
CA LEU A 384 -14.55 1.79 23.54
C LEU A 384 -13.57 1.96 22.36
N ILE A 385 -13.19 0.89 21.64
CA ILE A 385 -12.45 0.98 20.37
C ILE A 385 -13.35 1.48 19.22
N ASP A 386 -14.68 1.54 19.41
CA ASP A 386 -15.63 2.16 18.47
C ASP A 386 -15.94 3.62 18.88
N PRO A 387 -15.66 4.62 18.01
CA PRO A 387 -15.96 6.03 18.30
C PRO A 387 -17.43 6.32 18.61
N ARG A 388 -18.37 5.51 18.08
CA ARG A 388 -19.81 5.62 18.38
C ARG A 388 -20.11 5.20 19.82
N PHE A 389 -19.46 4.15 20.30
CA PHE A 389 -19.61 3.63 21.65
C PHE A 389 -18.95 4.56 22.70
N SER A 390 -17.79 5.13 22.37
CA SER A 390 -17.18 6.17 23.21
C SER A 390 -18.00 7.47 23.19
N GLY A 391 -18.50 7.89 22.03
CA GLY A 391 -19.39 9.05 21.89
C GLY A 391 -20.67 8.93 22.72
N TYR A 392 -21.30 7.75 22.74
CA TYR A 392 -22.44 7.47 23.64
C TYR A 392 -22.12 7.75 25.11
N LEU A 393 -20.92 7.37 25.56
CA LEU A 393 -20.48 7.54 26.95
C LEU A 393 -20.00 8.97 27.27
N ALA A 394 -19.59 9.74 26.25
CA ALA A 394 -19.33 11.17 26.38
C ALA A 394 -20.62 11.97 26.60
N GLU A 395 -21.74 11.52 26.02
CA GLU A 395 -23.09 12.09 26.21
C GLU A 395 -23.90 11.41 27.32
N GLU A 396 -23.34 10.44 28.06
CA GLU A 396 -24.05 9.84 29.21
C GLU A 396 -24.10 10.83 30.38
N ALA A 397 -25.32 11.18 30.81
CA ALA A 397 -25.56 12.09 31.93
C ALA A 397 -24.71 11.77 33.17
N ASP A 398 -23.99 12.79 33.65
CA ASP A 398 -23.03 12.77 34.76
C ASP A 398 -21.90 11.72 34.61
N HIS A 399 -21.62 11.24 33.39
CA HIS A 399 -20.68 10.15 33.04
C HIS A 399 -20.78 8.92 33.95
N ARG A 400 -21.99 8.65 34.47
CA ARG A 400 -22.27 7.77 35.61
C ARG A 400 -21.67 6.36 35.50
N THR A 401 -21.47 5.80 34.30
CA THR A 401 -20.80 4.48 34.15
C THR A 401 -19.29 4.58 34.31
N VAL A 402 -18.66 5.52 33.60
CA VAL A 402 -17.20 5.65 33.58
C VAL A 402 -16.72 6.15 34.94
N ILE A 403 -17.42 7.12 35.55
CA ILE A 403 -17.11 7.56 36.93
C ILE A 403 -17.26 6.41 37.91
N ALA A 404 -18.33 5.60 37.85
CA ALA A 404 -18.50 4.47 38.77
C ALA A 404 -17.37 3.43 38.65
N VAL A 405 -16.90 3.13 37.44
CA VAL A 405 -15.74 2.22 37.24
C VAL A 405 -14.45 2.84 37.80
N LEU A 406 -14.19 4.13 37.54
CA LEU A 406 -13.00 4.81 38.01
C LEU A 406 -12.97 4.97 39.53
N GLU A 407 -14.07 5.42 40.15
CA GLU A 407 -14.19 5.54 41.62
C GLU A 407 -14.02 4.19 42.31
N HIS A 408 -14.70 3.15 41.83
CA HIS A 408 -14.61 1.80 42.40
C HIS A 408 -13.18 1.23 42.36
N VAL A 409 -12.41 1.55 41.32
CA VAL A 409 -11.00 1.18 41.23
C VAL A 409 -10.14 2.04 42.15
N ASN A 410 -10.33 3.37 42.13
CA ASN A 410 -9.60 4.36 42.93
C ASN A 410 -9.71 4.09 44.44
N ASP A 411 -10.92 3.86 44.97
CA ASP A 411 -11.17 3.58 46.39
C ASP A 411 -10.45 2.30 46.87
N ARG A 412 -10.14 1.38 45.96
CA ARG A 412 -9.47 0.10 46.25
C ARG A 412 -7.95 0.15 46.08
N LEU A 413 -7.40 1.24 45.56
CA LEU A 413 -5.94 1.35 45.33
C LEU A 413 -5.15 1.36 46.64
N ALA A 414 -5.73 1.91 47.72
CA ALA A 414 -5.16 1.89 49.07
C ALA A 414 -5.29 0.53 49.80
N SER A 415 -5.98 -0.45 49.22
CA SER A 415 -6.34 -1.73 49.88
C SER A 415 -6.15 -2.97 48.98
N ALA A 416 -5.12 -2.94 48.12
CA ALA A 416 -4.72 -4.01 47.20
C ALA A 416 -5.73 -4.34 46.07
N CYS A 417 -6.07 -3.32 45.27
CA CYS A 417 -6.70 -3.51 43.96
C CYS A 417 -5.88 -4.48 43.07
N PRO A 418 -6.49 -5.54 42.47
CA PRO A 418 -5.77 -6.49 41.64
C PRO A 418 -5.11 -5.86 40.41
N TYR A 419 -3.85 -6.25 40.15
CA TYR A 419 -3.05 -5.79 39.00
C TYR A 419 -3.82 -5.81 37.66
N ALA A 420 -4.54 -6.90 37.37
CA ALA A 420 -5.32 -7.03 36.14
C ALA A 420 -6.46 -6.00 36.03
N LEU A 421 -7.12 -5.67 37.14
CA LEU A 421 -8.18 -4.65 37.17
C LEU A 421 -7.59 -3.24 36.99
N ARG A 422 -6.53 -2.90 37.72
CA ARG A 422 -5.81 -1.60 37.60
C ARG A 422 -5.34 -1.37 36.16
N LEU A 423 -4.64 -2.36 35.57
CA LEU A 423 -4.10 -2.27 34.21
C LEU A 423 -5.20 -2.11 33.15
N VAL A 424 -6.26 -2.93 33.20
CA VAL A 424 -7.34 -2.86 32.21
C VAL A 424 -8.14 -1.56 32.35
N THR A 425 -8.28 -1.01 33.55
CA THR A 425 -8.96 0.29 33.78
C THR A 425 -8.17 1.46 33.21
N LEU A 426 -6.83 1.46 33.33
CA LEU A 426 -5.98 2.46 32.66
C LEU A 426 -6.15 2.39 31.13
N GLN A 427 -6.11 1.18 30.57
CA GLN A 427 -6.30 0.98 29.12
C GLN A 427 -7.71 1.34 28.65
N MET A 428 -8.74 1.12 29.48
CA MET A 428 -10.12 1.58 29.26
C MET A 428 -10.17 3.12 29.21
N ALA A 429 -9.53 3.80 30.18
CA ALA A 429 -9.48 5.25 30.23
C ALA A 429 -8.74 5.86 29.02
N CYS A 430 -7.68 5.21 28.52
CA CYS A 430 -7.05 5.59 27.25
C CYS A 430 -8.02 5.46 26.07
N ASN A 431 -8.81 4.38 26.01
CA ASN A 431 -9.78 4.15 24.92
C ASN A 431 -10.96 5.13 24.91
N LEU A 432 -11.20 5.91 25.97
CA LEU A 432 -12.17 7.02 25.94
C LEU A 432 -11.81 8.04 24.85
N PHE A 433 -10.52 8.27 24.61
CA PHE A 433 -10.00 9.20 23.58
C PHE A 433 -10.17 8.69 22.14
N SER A 434 -10.95 7.61 21.90
CA SER A 434 -11.35 7.17 20.56
C SER A 434 -12.44 8.04 19.91
N SER A 435 -13.09 8.91 20.67
CA SER A 435 -14.09 9.88 20.20
C SER A 435 -13.63 11.31 20.49
N PRO A 436 -13.77 12.27 19.57
CA PRO A 436 -13.34 13.65 19.78
C PRO A 436 -14.16 14.41 20.85
N LEU A 437 -15.30 13.86 21.30
CA LEU A 437 -16.09 14.43 22.40
C LEU A 437 -15.45 14.22 23.78
N TYR A 438 -14.84 13.04 24.00
CA TYR A 438 -14.41 12.63 25.33
C TYR A 438 -13.24 13.46 25.93
N PRO A 439 -12.26 13.95 25.15
CA PRO A 439 -11.20 14.83 25.67
C PRO A 439 -11.75 16.08 26.37
N ASP A 440 -12.74 16.76 25.79
CA ASP A 440 -13.30 17.99 26.36
C ASP A 440 -14.10 17.69 27.64
N GLN A 441 -14.76 16.53 27.71
CA GLN A 441 -15.42 16.07 28.92
C GLN A 441 -14.42 15.73 30.04
N ILE A 442 -13.30 15.05 29.73
CA ILE A 442 -12.25 14.71 30.71
C ILE A 442 -11.57 15.96 31.28
N LEU A 443 -11.34 16.99 30.45
CA LEU A 443 -10.72 18.23 30.92
C LEU A 443 -11.74 19.11 31.69
N GLY A 444 -12.96 19.27 31.18
CA GLY A 444 -13.96 20.16 31.75
C GLY A 444 -14.65 19.63 33.01
N HIS A 445 -15.09 18.37 33.01
CA HIS A 445 -16.00 17.84 34.03
C HIS A 445 -15.28 17.42 35.32
N GLU A 446 -15.32 18.30 36.34
CA GLU A 446 -14.61 18.17 37.63
C GLU A 446 -14.53 16.75 38.23
N ARG A 447 -15.68 16.07 38.43
CA ARG A 447 -15.69 14.72 39.03
C ARG A 447 -15.02 13.66 38.17
N LEU A 448 -15.27 13.66 36.85
CA LEU A 448 -14.63 12.76 35.89
C LEU A 448 -13.13 13.02 35.83
N ARG A 449 -12.73 14.30 35.70
CA ARG A 449 -11.34 14.74 35.73
C ARG A 449 -10.62 14.23 36.97
N GLY A 450 -11.10 14.56 38.17
CA GLY A 450 -10.47 14.14 39.42
C GLY A 450 -10.37 12.62 39.60
N CYS A 451 -11.27 11.84 38.98
CA CYS A 451 -11.15 10.39 38.94
C CYS A 451 -10.04 9.89 38.00
N VAL A 452 -9.82 10.57 36.86
CA VAL A 452 -8.71 10.31 35.94
C VAL A 452 -7.38 10.78 36.53
N THR A 453 -7.30 12.00 37.08
CA THR A 453 -6.12 12.56 37.78
C THR A 453 -5.62 11.58 38.84
N ARG A 454 -6.50 11.12 39.74
CA ARG A 454 -6.18 10.15 40.80
C ARG A 454 -5.77 8.78 40.26
N LEU A 455 -6.41 8.28 39.20
CA LEU A 455 -6.04 6.99 38.62
C LEU A 455 -4.63 7.04 38.01
N ILE A 456 -4.26 8.15 37.38
CA ILE A 456 -2.90 8.39 36.86
C ILE A 456 -1.90 8.45 38.03
N SER A 457 -2.10 9.37 38.98
CA SER A 457 -1.11 9.69 40.01
C SER A 457 -0.81 8.47 40.91
N SER A 458 -1.84 7.76 41.34
CA SER A 458 -1.70 6.54 42.15
C SER A 458 -1.17 5.32 41.38
N SER A 459 -1.29 5.29 40.04
CA SER A 459 -0.75 4.21 39.21
C SER A 459 0.73 4.41 38.86
N PHE A 460 1.23 5.64 38.89
CA PHE A 460 2.66 5.91 38.82
C PHE A 460 3.42 5.41 40.05
N LEU A 461 2.78 5.44 41.23
CA LEU A 461 3.29 4.92 42.49
C LEU A 461 3.21 3.38 42.62
N ASP A 462 2.87 2.64 41.54
CA ASP A 462 2.98 1.18 41.50
C ASP A 462 4.43 0.77 41.19
N GLU A 463 5.28 0.73 42.23
CA GLU A 463 6.66 0.22 42.14
C GLU A 463 6.71 -1.19 41.52
N SER A 464 5.72 -2.04 41.84
CA SER A 464 5.72 -3.46 41.53
C SER A 464 5.40 -3.85 40.08
N HIS A 465 4.81 -2.95 39.27
CA HIS A 465 4.36 -3.30 37.91
C HIS A 465 4.68 -2.21 36.88
N SER A 466 5.80 -2.35 36.16
CA SER A 466 6.17 -1.46 35.05
C SER A 466 5.08 -1.32 33.97
N ASN A 467 4.32 -2.39 33.67
CA ASN A 467 3.17 -2.34 32.75
C ASN A 467 2.06 -1.37 33.19
N VAL A 468 1.85 -1.20 34.50
CA VAL A 468 0.89 -0.20 35.04
C VAL A 468 1.44 1.20 34.78
N ARG A 469 2.74 1.43 35.03
CA ARG A 469 3.39 2.72 34.75
C ARG A 469 3.38 3.09 33.27
N VAL A 470 3.55 2.13 32.35
CA VAL A 470 3.40 2.33 30.88
C VAL A 470 1.97 2.75 30.51
N ALA A 471 0.95 2.13 31.11
CA ALA A 471 -0.45 2.48 30.86
C ALA A 471 -0.83 3.83 31.48
N ALA A 472 -0.31 4.17 32.67
CA ALA A 472 -0.47 5.48 33.30
C ALA A 472 0.20 6.59 32.49
N ALA A 473 1.41 6.36 31.97
CA ALA A 473 2.10 7.26 31.05
C ALA A 473 1.31 7.48 29.75
N SER A 474 0.71 6.42 29.20
CA SER A 474 -0.16 6.50 28.01
C SER A 474 -1.42 7.34 28.27
N LEU A 475 -2.02 7.22 29.46
CA LEU A 475 -3.21 7.98 29.86
C LEU A 475 -2.87 9.46 30.12
N LEU A 476 -1.76 9.73 30.83
CA LEU A 476 -1.30 11.09 31.04
C LEU A 476 -0.91 11.78 29.72
N PHE A 477 -0.27 11.05 28.80
CA PHE A 477 0.02 11.57 27.46
C PHE A 477 -1.26 12.03 26.74
N ASN A 478 -2.35 11.26 26.79
CA ASN A 478 -3.62 11.65 26.16
C ASN A 478 -4.20 12.93 26.78
N VAL A 479 -4.20 13.03 28.12
CA VAL A 479 -4.68 14.21 28.86
C VAL A 479 -3.80 15.44 28.57
N ALA A 480 -2.48 15.28 28.59
CA ALA A 480 -1.51 16.33 28.31
C ALA A 480 -1.59 16.82 26.87
N LEU A 481 -1.74 15.90 25.89
CA LEU A 481 -1.91 16.22 24.47
C LEU A 481 -3.20 17.01 24.22
N ALA A 482 -4.32 16.59 24.81
CA ALA A 482 -5.59 17.29 24.68
C ALA A 482 -5.49 18.73 25.23
N ASN A 483 -4.96 18.89 26.45
CA ASN A 483 -4.79 20.21 27.06
C ASN A 483 -3.77 21.09 26.29
N SER A 484 -2.63 20.54 25.91
CA SER A 484 -1.60 21.21 25.10
C SER A 484 -2.12 21.66 23.73
N THR A 485 -3.07 20.93 23.14
CA THR A 485 -3.74 21.34 21.90
C THR A 485 -4.63 22.57 22.12
N LYS A 486 -5.46 22.59 23.17
CA LYS A 486 -6.26 23.77 23.55
C LYS A 486 -5.38 24.98 23.89
N ARG A 487 -4.24 24.76 24.56
CA ARG A 487 -3.20 25.77 24.83
C ARG A 487 -2.53 26.31 23.56
N ARG A 488 -2.40 25.49 22.51
CA ARG A 488 -1.74 25.88 21.25
C ARG A 488 -2.63 26.72 20.33
N ASP A 489 -3.92 26.39 20.29
CA ASP A 489 -4.87 26.91 19.30
C ASP A 489 -5.96 27.82 19.90
N GLY A 490 -6.08 27.85 21.24
CA GLY A 490 -7.04 28.63 22.02
C GLY A 490 -6.40 29.64 22.99
N PRO A 491 -7.16 30.12 24.01
CA PRO A 491 -6.74 31.23 24.87
C PRO A 491 -5.86 30.84 26.08
N GLY A 492 -5.59 29.55 26.29
CA GLY A 492 -4.85 29.05 27.46
C GLY A 492 -5.16 27.59 27.76
N ASP A 493 -4.86 27.15 28.98
CA ASP A 493 -5.17 25.82 29.48
C ASP A 493 -6.66 25.62 29.80
N VAL A 494 -7.12 24.38 29.68
CA VAL A 494 -8.44 23.91 30.13
C VAL A 494 -8.30 23.02 31.38
N LEU A 495 -7.16 22.33 31.51
CA LEU A 495 -6.79 21.54 32.69
C LEU A 495 -6.38 22.47 33.85
N PRO A 496 -7.07 22.49 35.00
CA PRO A 496 -6.72 23.38 36.10
C PRO A 496 -5.31 23.15 36.64
N GLU A 497 -4.63 24.21 37.10
CA GLU A 497 -3.23 24.12 37.53
C GLU A 497 -3.02 23.11 38.68
N ALA A 498 -3.97 23.00 39.62
CA ALA A 498 -3.92 22.00 40.68
C ALA A 498 -3.94 20.54 40.15
N ASP A 499 -4.76 20.24 39.13
CA ASP A 499 -4.75 18.93 38.47
C ASP A 499 -3.43 18.70 37.69
N GLN A 500 -2.92 19.74 37.02
CA GLN A 500 -1.61 19.68 36.34
C GLN A 500 -0.45 19.41 37.32
N VAL A 501 -0.49 20.04 38.51
CA VAL A 501 0.48 19.89 39.59
C VAL A 501 0.46 18.46 40.17
N GLU A 502 -0.71 17.86 40.40
CA GLU A 502 -0.80 16.48 40.91
C GLU A 502 -0.18 15.46 39.94
N VAL A 503 -0.51 15.55 38.64
CA VAL A 503 0.03 14.61 37.64
C VAL A 503 1.50 14.88 37.32
N ALA A 504 1.96 16.12 37.38
CA ALA A 504 3.38 16.47 37.19
C ALA A 504 4.26 16.00 38.35
N ALA A 505 3.80 16.14 39.60
CA ALA A 505 4.53 15.64 40.77
C ALA A 505 4.67 14.11 40.74
N SER A 506 3.56 13.40 40.50
CA SER A 506 3.55 11.94 40.47
C SER A 506 4.30 11.33 39.28
N VAL A 507 4.29 11.96 38.08
CA VAL A 507 5.12 11.49 36.96
C VAL A 507 6.61 11.79 37.20
N LEU A 508 6.97 12.91 37.84
CA LEU A 508 8.37 13.19 38.20
C LEU A 508 8.93 12.22 39.25
N GLU A 509 8.14 11.88 40.25
CA GLU A 509 8.52 10.87 41.25
C GLU A 509 8.74 9.49 40.59
N ALA A 510 7.84 9.08 39.68
CA ALA A 510 8.03 7.84 38.93
C ALA A 510 9.22 7.88 37.95
N ILE A 511 9.50 9.02 37.30
CA ILE A 511 10.72 9.21 36.50
C ILE A 511 11.97 9.00 37.37
N ALA A 512 12.01 9.59 38.57
CA ALA A 512 13.12 9.46 39.49
C ALA A 512 13.33 7.99 39.94
N GLN A 513 12.25 7.25 40.19
CA GLN A 513 12.27 5.85 40.64
C GLN A 513 12.48 4.81 39.51
N GLU A 514 12.19 5.13 38.25
CA GLU A 514 12.26 4.15 37.15
C GLU A 514 13.71 3.79 36.78
N GLU A 515 14.10 2.53 37.01
CA GLU A 515 15.45 2.00 36.68
C GLU A 515 15.43 0.82 35.69
N GLU A 516 14.27 0.24 35.39
CA GLU A 516 14.17 -0.98 34.55
C GLU A 516 13.51 -0.71 33.19
N SER A 517 12.41 0.04 33.15
CA SER A 517 11.54 0.14 31.98
C SER A 517 11.78 1.42 31.16
N ALA A 518 12.61 1.29 30.12
CA ALA A 518 12.81 2.36 29.13
C ALA A 518 11.51 2.78 28.41
N GLU A 519 10.55 1.87 28.21
CA GLU A 519 9.24 2.16 27.61
C GLU A 519 8.36 3.00 28.54
N ALA A 520 8.39 2.70 29.86
CA ALA A 520 7.69 3.51 30.86
C ALA A 520 8.29 4.92 30.92
N LEU A 521 9.63 5.02 31.00
CA LEU A 521 10.35 6.28 31.06
C LEU A 521 10.16 7.14 29.80
N GLU A 522 10.12 6.54 28.59
CA GLU A 522 9.86 7.28 27.35
C GLU A 522 8.44 7.88 27.34
N GLY A 523 7.44 7.11 27.78
CA GLY A 523 6.08 7.61 27.94
C GLY A 523 5.95 8.72 28.99
N MET A 524 6.58 8.55 30.16
CA MET A 524 6.57 9.53 31.25
C MET A 524 7.15 10.88 30.82
N VAL A 525 8.36 10.88 30.25
CA VAL A 525 9.04 12.11 29.81
C VAL A 525 8.30 12.76 28.64
N LEU A 526 7.67 11.98 27.75
CA LEU A 526 6.83 12.51 26.68
C LEU A 526 5.59 13.20 27.22
N ALA A 527 4.88 12.58 28.17
CA ALA A 527 3.69 13.14 28.79
C ALA A 527 4.00 14.44 29.57
N LEU A 528 5.06 14.42 30.38
CA LEU A 528 5.58 15.60 31.08
C LEU A 528 5.98 16.72 30.10
N GLY A 529 6.60 16.37 28.97
CA GLY A 529 6.95 17.32 27.91
C GLY A 529 5.73 18.03 27.30
N TYR A 530 4.62 17.32 27.07
CA TYR A 530 3.38 17.94 26.59
C TYR A 530 2.69 18.82 27.64
N LEU A 531 2.81 18.51 28.94
CA LEU A 531 2.36 19.39 30.03
C LEU A 531 3.21 20.67 30.14
N ALA A 532 4.52 20.59 29.96
CA ALA A 532 5.43 21.74 30.08
C ALA A 532 5.50 22.63 28.81
N TYR A 533 5.28 22.07 27.62
CA TYR A 533 5.47 22.82 26.37
C TYR A 533 4.46 23.97 26.22
N ARG A 534 4.96 25.19 26.03
CA ARG A 534 4.20 26.46 26.05
C ARG A 534 3.48 26.79 27.38
N LEU A 535 3.83 26.14 28.48
CA LEU A 535 3.28 26.48 29.81
C LEU A 535 3.54 27.96 30.17
N PRO A 536 2.59 28.67 30.83
CA PRO A 536 2.83 30.00 31.38
C PRO A 536 3.95 29.99 32.43
N LEU A 537 4.83 31.00 32.37
CA LEU A 537 6.01 31.09 33.25
C LEU A 537 5.68 31.55 34.69
N GLU A 538 4.47 32.07 34.92
CA GLU A 538 4.02 32.61 36.21
C GLU A 538 2.97 31.72 36.92
N GLY A 539 2.79 30.46 36.47
CA GLY A 539 1.80 29.51 37.03
C GLY A 539 2.37 28.49 38.01
N GLU A 540 1.50 27.87 38.82
CA GLU A 540 1.87 26.94 39.92
C GLU A 540 2.64 25.70 39.41
N LEU A 541 2.35 25.23 38.19
CA LEU A 541 3.10 24.13 37.59
C LEU A 541 4.56 24.53 37.27
N ALA A 542 4.82 25.77 36.84
CA ALA A 542 6.19 26.22 36.58
C ALA A 542 7.00 26.30 37.90
N ASP A 543 6.35 26.69 38.99
CA ASP A 543 6.94 26.65 40.34
C ASP A 543 7.21 25.23 40.83
N LEU A 544 6.31 24.27 40.58
CA LEU A 544 6.55 22.87 40.89
C LEU A 544 7.76 22.30 40.11
N LEU A 545 7.81 22.52 38.79
CA LEU A 545 8.88 22.00 37.94
C LEU A 545 10.25 22.60 38.33
N ARG A 546 10.29 23.86 38.78
CA ARG A 546 11.45 24.47 39.44
C ARG A 546 11.79 23.78 40.77
N ALA A 547 10.81 23.65 41.68
CA ALA A 547 11.02 23.20 43.05
C ALA A 547 11.42 21.71 43.16
N MET A 548 10.99 20.88 42.19
CA MET A 548 11.36 19.46 42.08
C MET A 548 12.63 19.21 41.24
N ASP A 549 13.28 20.27 40.73
CA ASP A 549 14.43 20.21 39.82
C ASP A 549 14.21 19.27 38.63
N ALA A 550 13.07 19.46 37.95
CA ALA A 550 12.57 18.55 36.92
C ALA A 550 13.57 18.31 35.77
N GLY A 551 14.43 19.29 35.48
CA GLY A 551 15.50 19.18 34.49
C GLY A 551 16.54 18.14 34.92
N ASP A 552 17.18 18.33 36.07
CA ASP A 552 18.25 17.43 36.53
C ASP A 552 17.69 16.03 36.90
N VAL A 553 16.43 15.90 37.34
CA VAL A 553 15.73 14.61 37.52
C VAL A 553 15.64 13.83 36.20
N VAL A 554 15.24 14.48 35.11
CA VAL A 554 15.16 13.84 33.77
C VAL A 554 16.55 13.56 33.21
N LEU A 555 17.51 14.48 33.36
CA LEU A 555 18.87 14.33 32.84
C LEU A 555 19.69 13.28 33.59
N ALA A 556 19.45 13.07 34.90
CA ALA A 556 20.09 12.00 35.68
C ALA A 556 19.87 10.61 35.04
N LYS A 557 18.72 10.41 34.39
CA LYS A 557 18.35 9.16 33.71
C LYS A 557 19.12 8.91 32.41
N GLU A 558 19.78 9.91 31.81
CA GLU A 558 20.59 9.69 30.59
C GLU A 558 21.72 8.68 30.83
N LYS A 559 22.30 8.68 32.04
CA LYS A 559 23.36 7.74 32.46
C LYS A 559 22.86 6.30 32.59
N GLN A 560 21.59 6.11 32.97
CA GLN A 560 20.94 4.81 33.09
C GLN A 560 20.40 4.33 31.72
N PHE A 561 19.89 5.25 30.90
CA PHE A 561 19.23 4.95 29.62
C PHE A 561 19.87 5.68 28.41
N PRO A 562 21.17 5.46 28.11
CA PRO A 562 21.96 6.27 27.15
C PRO A 562 21.55 6.14 25.68
N ASN A 563 20.48 5.39 25.37
CA ASN A 563 19.94 5.19 24.02
C ASN A 563 18.62 5.94 23.76
N MET A 564 18.01 6.54 24.78
CA MET A 564 16.76 7.30 24.61
C MET A 564 17.00 8.60 23.85
N ARG A 565 16.15 8.89 22.85
CA ARG A 565 16.27 10.12 22.05
C ARG A 565 15.69 11.33 22.76
N LEU A 566 14.57 11.16 23.45
CA LEU A 566 13.89 12.27 24.13
C LEU A 566 14.75 12.89 25.24
N LEU A 567 15.51 12.08 25.99
CA LEU A 567 16.49 12.58 26.97
C LEU A 567 17.60 13.44 26.31
N LYS A 568 17.95 13.18 25.05
CA LYS A 568 18.95 13.95 24.30
C LYS A 568 18.36 15.18 23.62
N GLU A 569 17.11 15.11 23.17
CA GLU A 569 16.35 16.31 22.78
C GLU A 569 16.20 17.29 23.95
N VAL A 570 16.22 16.82 25.21
CA VAL A 570 16.26 17.67 26.42
C VAL A 570 17.69 18.07 26.83
N GLY A 571 18.69 17.20 26.61
CA GLY A 571 20.03 17.29 27.21
C GLY A 571 21.21 17.75 26.33
N GLU A 572 21.03 18.11 25.06
CA GLU A 572 22.14 18.69 24.26
C GLU A 572 22.68 20.00 24.91
N ASP A 573 24.00 20.20 24.98
CA ASP A 573 24.67 21.25 25.80
C ASP A 573 24.15 22.70 25.64
N ASN A 574 23.52 23.02 24.51
CA ASN A 574 22.91 24.33 24.25
C ASN A 574 21.42 24.39 24.60
N LEU A 575 20.72 23.25 24.63
CA LEU A 575 19.35 23.14 25.11
C LEU A 575 19.30 22.86 26.62
N GLU A 576 20.30 22.19 27.19
CA GLU A 576 20.46 22.04 28.65
C GLU A 576 20.46 23.43 29.32
N ARG A 577 21.25 24.37 28.78
CA ARG A 577 21.15 25.79 29.16
C ARG A 577 19.78 26.35 28.84
N ARG A 578 19.34 26.42 27.58
CA ARG A 578 18.09 27.11 27.24
C ARG A 578 16.83 26.58 27.93
N PHE A 579 16.78 25.31 28.32
CA PHE A 579 15.68 24.72 29.07
C PHE A 579 15.79 25.07 30.55
N ARG A 580 16.99 24.95 31.15
CA ARG A 580 17.27 25.44 32.52
C ARG A 580 17.06 26.96 32.64
N ASP A 581 17.41 27.72 31.61
CA ASP A 581 17.23 29.17 31.50
C ASP A 581 15.74 29.51 31.33
N VAL A 582 14.96 28.83 30.47
CA VAL A 582 13.51 29.10 30.35
C VAL A 582 12.74 28.68 31.62
N VAL A 583 13.25 27.71 32.40
CA VAL A 583 12.67 27.30 33.69
C VAL A 583 13.13 28.22 34.85
N ALA A 584 14.34 28.77 34.82
CA ALA A 584 14.89 29.58 35.92
C ALA A 584 14.79 31.11 35.67
N ASP A 585 15.10 31.58 34.46
CA ASP A 585 15.20 33.00 34.09
C ASP A 585 13.86 33.63 33.73
N ILE A 586 12.97 33.66 34.73
CA ILE A 586 11.67 34.32 34.62
C ILE A 586 11.78 35.80 35.06
N ASN A 587 13.00 36.37 35.10
CA ASN A 587 13.26 37.77 35.51
C ASN A 587 14.26 38.57 34.64
N GLU A 588 15.39 38.04 34.19
CA GLU A 588 16.40 38.82 33.45
C GLU A 588 16.03 39.07 31.97
N THR A 589 15.20 38.20 31.38
CA THR A 589 14.72 38.37 29.98
C THR A 589 14.02 39.71 29.72
N LEU A 590 13.49 40.39 30.76
CA LEU A 590 12.89 41.73 30.67
C LEU A 590 13.89 42.89 30.45
N ILE A 591 15.20 42.65 30.54
CA ILE A 591 16.25 43.68 30.49
C ILE A 591 17.10 43.59 29.21
N GLY A 592 17.14 42.43 28.54
CA GLY A 592 18.19 42.10 27.57
C GLY A 592 18.06 42.60 26.13
N ILE A 593 16.86 42.98 25.64
CA ILE A 593 16.64 43.21 24.19
C ILE A 593 16.28 44.67 23.87
N SER A 594 17.32 45.50 23.78
CA SER A 594 17.32 46.78 23.07
C SER A 594 18.69 46.97 22.42
N LEU A 595 18.72 47.39 21.15
CA LEU A 595 19.90 47.34 20.24
C LEU A 595 20.25 45.88 19.83
N ASP A 596 20.59 45.54 18.59
CA ASP A 596 20.65 46.30 17.32
C ASP A 596 20.23 45.36 16.15
N PRO A 597 19.72 45.84 14.99
CA PRO A 597 19.02 44.98 14.04
C PRO A 597 19.89 44.50 12.84
N ARG A 598 19.31 43.53 12.10
CA ARG A 598 19.71 42.97 10.77
C ARG A 598 20.65 41.76 10.81
N LEU A 599 20.08 40.58 10.55
CA LEU A 599 20.49 39.75 9.40
C LEU A 599 19.43 38.69 9.04
N MET A 600 18.77 38.94 7.91
CA MET A 600 17.89 38.10 7.08
C MET A 600 18.09 38.62 5.63
N PRO A 601 17.76 37.90 4.54
CA PRO A 601 16.98 36.66 4.46
C PRO A 601 17.65 35.55 3.60
N ASP A 602 17.01 34.37 3.48
CA ASP A 602 16.42 33.90 2.21
C ASP A 602 15.79 32.49 2.35
N SER A 603 14.70 32.21 1.63
CA SER A 603 13.90 31.00 1.84
C SER A 603 13.07 30.55 0.62
N ALA A 604 13.38 29.38 0.04
CA ALA A 604 12.48 28.59 -0.81
C ALA A 604 12.97 27.13 -0.95
N GLY A 605 12.08 26.14 -0.78
CA GLY A 605 12.43 24.72 -0.94
C GLY A 605 11.39 23.76 -0.36
N HIS A 606 10.44 23.31 -1.19
CA HIS A 606 9.24 22.57 -0.75
C HIS A 606 9.51 21.30 0.10
N LEU A 607 8.83 21.22 1.24
CA LEU A 607 8.69 20.02 2.06
C LEU A 607 7.27 19.44 1.94
N GLU A 608 7.19 18.19 1.50
CA GLU A 608 5.96 17.40 1.57
C GLU A 608 5.87 16.75 2.97
N VAL A 609 4.72 16.91 3.63
CA VAL A 609 4.41 16.30 4.94
C VAL A 609 3.47 15.12 4.72
N ALA A 610 3.64 14.04 5.49
CA ALA A 610 2.74 12.89 5.48
C ALA A 610 2.42 12.48 6.93
N GLN A 611 1.14 12.52 7.28
CA GLN A 611 0.61 12.15 8.60
C GLN A 611 0.74 10.64 8.83
N ARG A 612 1.09 10.21 10.05
CA ARG A 612 0.86 8.83 10.53
C ARG A 612 0.66 8.75 12.05
N SER A 613 -0.51 8.24 12.41
CA SER A 613 -0.95 7.69 13.69
C SER A 613 0.10 7.02 14.57
N VAL A 614 -0.03 7.25 15.88
CA VAL A 614 0.71 6.56 16.94
C VAL A 614 -0.11 5.35 17.41
N ARG A 615 0.41 4.13 17.22
CA ARG A 615 -0.17 2.90 17.78
C ARG A 615 0.76 2.31 18.84
N SER A 616 0.24 2.12 20.06
CA SER A 616 0.97 1.44 21.14
C SER A 616 0.97 -0.08 20.95
N CYS A 617 2.05 -0.73 21.38
CA CYS A 617 2.28 -2.18 21.23
C CYS A 617 2.23 -2.95 22.55
N ALA A 618 1.98 -2.27 23.68
CA ALA A 618 2.03 -2.87 25.02
C ALA A 618 0.76 -3.70 25.34
N SER A 619 0.78 -5.01 25.07
CA SER A 619 -0.20 -5.96 25.64
C SER A 619 0.18 -7.44 25.47
N THR A 620 0.87 -8.01 26.45
CA THR A 620 1.09 -9.46 26.61
C THR A 620 0.02 -10.08 27.54
N PRO A 621 -0.59 -11.23 27.19
CA PRO A 621 -1.60 -11.86 28.04
C PRO A 621 -0.94 -12.66 29.17
N SER A 622 -1.14 -12.24 30.42
CA SER A 622 -0.73 -13.01 31.59
C SER A 622 -1.67 -14.19 31.85
N LEU A 623 -1.21 -15.43 31.62
CA LEU A 623 -1.83 -16.67 32.13
C LEU A 623 -0.95 -17.93 31.89
N ARG A 624 0.12 -18.13 32.67
CA ARG A 624 0.71 -19.47 32.96
C ARG A 624 1.40 -19.46 34.33
N SER A 625 1.21 -20.52 35.12
CA SER A 625 1.85 -20.70 36.41
C SER A 625 1.98 -22.18 36.78
N ARG A 626 3.23 -22.66 36.94
CA ARG A 626 3.62 -23.95 37.58
C ARG A 626 3.17 -25.23 36.84
N ASP A 627 3.83 -26.38 36.93
CA ASP A 627 5.19 -26.77 37.38
C ASP A 627 5.67 -27.91 36.45
N GLY A 628 6.99 -28.13 36.30
CA GLY A 628 7.53 -29.30 35.58
C GLY A 628 9.05 -29.25 35.37
N THR A 629 9.75 -30.34 35.69
CA THR A 629 11.24 -30.37 35.77
C THR A 629 11.89 -31.27 34.71
N VAL A 630 12.66 -30.68 33.79
CA VAL A 630 13.67 -31.31 32.92
C VAL A 630 14.78 -30.28 32.60
N PRO A 631 15.96 -30.64 32.03
CA PRO A 631 17.23 -29.95 32.33
C PRO A 631 17.52 -28.67 31.52
N PRO A 632 18.50 -27.85 31.94
CA PRO A 632 18.79 -26.56 31.32
C PRO A 632 19.76 -26.63 30.14
N HIS A 633 19.24 -26.57 28.91
CA HIS A 633 19.99 -26.09 27.74
C HIS A 633 19.13 -25.12 26.93
N ALA A 634 19.78 -24.13 26.30
CA ALA A 634 19.22 -23.11 25.39
C ALA A 634 17.90 -22.41 25.82
N ARG A 635 18.02 -21.22 26.42
CA ARG A 635 16.92 -20.23 26.36
C ARG A 635 16.84 -19.70 24.94
N VAL A 636 15.78 -20.03 24.20
CA VAL A 636 15.60 -19.60 22.80
C VAL A 636 14.99 -18.19 22.75
N ASP A 637 15.78 -17.23 22.26
CA ASP A 637 15.32 -15.89 21.87
C ASP A 637 14.64 -16.00 20.48
N PRO A 638 13.36 -15.60 20.30
CA PRO A 638 12.60 -15.89 19.08
C PRO A 638 13.03 -15.10 17.82
N GLY A 639 14.10 -14.29 17.89
CA GLY A 639 14.67 -13.55 16.76
C GLY A 639 16.18 -13.71 16.66
N GLY A 640 16.65 -14.74 15.95
CA GLY A 640 18.07 -15.02 15.79
C GLY A 640 18.84 -13.98 14.96
N ASN A 641 20.14 -13.83 15.25
CA ASN A 641 21.08 -13.25 14.30
C ASN A 641 21.28 -14.20 13.10
N VAL A 642 21.64 -13.66 11.93
CA VAL A 642 22.11 -14.46 10.79
C VAL A 642 23.41 -15.17 11.20
N ARG A 643 23.42 -16.50 11.06
CA ARG A 643 24.59 -17.33 11.38
C ARG A 643 25.63 -17.17 10.28
N VAL A 644 26.90 -17.00 10.64
CA VAL A 644 27.99 -16.81 9.68
C VAL A 644 29.11 -17.78 9.96
N VAL A 645 29.39 -18.62 8.97
CA VAL A 645 30.53 -19.53 8.96
C VAL A 645 31.48 -19.18 7.81
N VAL A 646 32.77 -19.40 8.01
CA VAL A 646 33.80 -19.21 6.98
C VAL A 646 34.40 -20.57 6.62
N ARG A 647 34.72 -20.79 5.35
CA ARG A 647 35.43 -21.99 4.89
C ARG A 647 36.60 -21.61 3.99
N VAL A 648 37.80 -22.04 4.33
CA VAL A 648 38.99 -21.94 3.45
C VAL A 648 39.22 -23.26 2.74
N ARG A 649 39.53 -23.21 1.44
CA ARG A 649 39.81 -24.40 0.62
C ARG A 649 41.30 -24.74 0.53
N ALA A 650 41.59 -25.98 0.13
CA ALA A 650 42.89 -26.42 -0.36
C ALA A 650 43.39 -25.57 -1.53
N PHE A 651 44.70 -25.56 -1.77
CA PHE A 651 45.28 -24.94 -2.96
C PHE A 651 44.81 -25.62 -4.25
N LEU A 652 44.59 -24.83 -5.29
CA LEU A 652 44.40 -25.31 -6.65
C LEU A 652 45.76 -25.64 -7.28
N PRO A 653 45.84 -26.55 -8.28
CA PRO A 653 47.12 -26.91 -8.92
C PRO A 653 47.95 -25.69 -9.38
N ARG A 654 47.29 -24.70 -10.02
CA ARG A 654 47.88 -23.42 -10.45
C ARG A 654 48.46 -22.52 -9.34
N GLU A 655 48.13 -22.80 -8.07
CA GLU A 655 48.64 -22.09 -6.90
C GLU A 655 49.86 -22.81 -6.32
N ILE A 656 49.81 -24.16 -6.29
CA ILE A 656 50.95 -25.04 -5.97
C ILE A 656 52.08 -24.83 -7.01
N GLU A 657 51.75 -24.81 -8.31
CA GLU A 657 52.66 -24.52 -9.42
C GLU A 657 53.34 -23.14 -9.31
N ARG A 658 52.70 -22.17 -8.64
CA ARG A 658 53.26 -20.82 -8.39
C ARG A 658 54.10 -20.74 -7.11
N ASN A 659 54.10 -21.79 -6.28
CA ASN A 659 54.53 -21.76 -4.87
C ASN A 659 53.83 -20.61 -4.10
N ALA A 660 52.50 -20.53 -4.20
CA ALA A 660 51.71 -19.56 -3.47
C ALA A 660 51.77 -19.82 -1.94
N GLU A 661 51.89 -18.74 -1.17
CA GLU A 661 51.85 -18.79 0.30
C GLU A 661 50.40 -18.92 0.82
N CYS A 662 50.20 -19.63 1.93
CA CYS A 662 48.90 -19.68 2.60
C CYS A 662 48.78 -18.49 3.56
N LEU A 663 47.85 -17.60 3.24
CA LEU A 663 47.61 -16.35 3.95
C LEU A 663 46.62 -16.52 5.11
N ILE A 664 46.05 -17.71 5.29
CA ILE A 664 44.95 -17.97 6.22
C ILE A 664 45.42 -18.85 7.37
N ASP A 665 44.94 -18.51 8.56
CA ASP A 665 45.19 -19.15 9.84
C ASP A 665 43.82 -19.28 10.52
N MET A 666 43.45 -20.48 10.98
CA MET A 666 42.18 -20.74 11.66
C MET A 666 42.41 -21.41 13.00
N ASP A 667 41.83 -20.85 14.04
CA ASP A 667 41.89 -21.38 15.40
C ASP A 667 40.62 -22.19 15.70
N PRO A 668 40.70 -23.54 15.83
CA PRO A 668 39.54 -24.39 16.04
C PRO A 668 38.92 -24.23 17.45
N VAL A 669 39.61 -23.61 18.40
CA VAL A 669 39.09 -23.37 19.75
C VAL A 669 38.40 -22.01 19.83
N THR A 670 39.02 -20.95 19.30
CA THR A 670 38.45 -19.59 19.37
C THR A 670 37.58 -19.22 18.17
N GLN A 671 37.46 -20.09 17.16
CA GLN A 671 36.71 -19.86 15.91
C GLN A 671 37.13 -18.53 15.22
N ARG A 672 38.43 -18.23 15.35
CA ARG A 672 39.08 -17.03 14.82
C ARG A 672 39.75 -17.37 13.48
N THR A 673 39.44 -16.59 12.45
CA THR A 673 40.12 -16.63 11.15
C THR A 673 41.03 -15.41 11.05
N THR A 674 42.32 -15.63 10.82
CA THR A 674 43.31 -14.57 10.65
C THR A 674 43.86 -14.56 9.23
N LEU A 675 43.80 -13.39 8.60
CA LEU A 675 44.42 -13.11 7.30
C LEU A 675 45.80 -12.45 7.55
N ARG A 676 46.85 -13.17 7.19
CA ARG A 676 48.26 -12.77 7.26
C ARG A 676 48.63 -11.85 6.08
N VAL A 677 49.72 -11.10 6.22
CA VAL A 677 50.24 -10.24 5.14
C VAL A 677 51.08 -11.07 4.16
N PRO A 678 50.89 -10.99 2.82
CA PRO A 678 51.64 -11.79 1.86
C PRO A 678 53.11 -11.36 1.77
N ASN A 679 54.04 -12.33 1.78
CA ASN A 679 55.47 -12.05 1.59
C ASN A 679 55.79 -11.38 0.24
N ASP A 680 56.94 -10.70 0.19
CA ASP A 680 57.27 -9.77 -0.91
C ASP A 680 57.37 -10.43 -2.31
N SER A 681 57.53 -11.75 -2.37
CA SER A 681 57.80 -12.52 -3.59
C SER A 681 56.61 -12.86 -4.49
N ASP A 682 55.35 -12.88 -4.01
CA ASP A 682 54.22 -13.34 -4.84
C ASP A 682 53.71 -12.27 -5.84
N PRO A 683 53.83 -12.51 -7.18
CA PRO A 683 53.38 -11.54 -8.18
C PRO A 683 51.86 -11.32 -8.21
N ALA A 684 51.03 -12.26 -7.71
CA ALA A 684 49.58 -12.05 -7.69
C ALA A 684 49.17 -10.92 -6.74
N ASN A 685 49.84 -10.83 -5.59
CA ASN A 685 49.56 -9.84 -4.56
C ASN A 685 50.26 -8.48 -4.80
N ALA A 686 51.13 -8.38 -5.81
CA ALA A 686 51.92 -7.18 -6.12
C ALA A 686 51.07 -5.92 -6.43
N ARG A 687 49.86 -6.07 -7.00
CA ARG A 687 48.96 -4.93 -7.28
C ARG A 687 48.41 -4.30 -5.98
N ALA A 688 48.15 -5.09 -4.93
CA ALA A 688 47.56 -4.61 -3.68
C ALA A 688 48.48 -3.62 -2.94
N ARG A 689 49.80 -3.89 -2.93
CA ARG A 689 50.83 -3.04 -2.28
C ARG A 689 50.88 -1.62 -2.83
N SER A 690 50.41 -1.39 -4.08
CA SER A 690 50.55 -0.08 -4.75
C SER A 690 49.66 1.04 -4.20
N ARG A 691 48.71 0.76 -3.28
CA ARG A 691 47.67 1.74 -2.89
C ARG A 691 47.29 1.82 -1.41
N LYS A 692 47.67 0.86 -0.55
CA LYS A 692 47.35 0.88 0.89
C LYS A 692 48.42 0.18 1.73
N VAL A 693 48.50 0.57 3.00
CA VAL A 693 49.14 -0.23 4.06
C VAL A 693 48.41 -1.58 4.14
N MET A 694 49.19 -2.67 4.17
CA MET A 694 48.68 -4.02 4.42
C MET A 694 48.96 -4.38 5.87
N GLU A 695 48.00 -5.02 6.54
CA GLU A 695 48.02 -5.29 7.97
C GLU A 695 47.34 -6.62 8.23
N GLU A 696 47.84 -7.40 9.19
CA GLU A 696 47.16 -8.61 9.64
C GLU A 696 45.75 -8.28 10.18
N LYS A 697 44.78 -9.16 9.91
CA LYS A 697 43.39 -9.00 10.37
C LYS A 697 42.81 -10.33 10.85
N SER A 698 42.48 -10.38 12.15
CA SER A 698 41.67 -11.45 12.74
C SER A 698 40.19 -11.08 12.72
N PHE A 699 39.33 -12.09 12.51
CA PHE A 699 37.87 -12.03 12.58
C PHE A 699 37.36 -13.27 13.34
N THR A 700 36.18 -13.22 13.97
CA THR A 700 35.64 -14.34 14.77
C THR A 700 34.21 -14.69 14.37
N PHE A 701 34.03 -15.89 13.84
CA PHE A 701 32.78 -16.35 13.23
C PHE A 701 32.02 -17.31 14.14
N ASP A 702 30.93 -17.89 13.66
CA ASP A 702 30.18 -18.89 14.43
C ASP A 702 30.79 -20.28 14.25
N LYS A 703 31.38 -20.55 13.06
CA LYS A 703 32.47 -21.50 12.86
C LYS A 703 33.45 -21.04 11.77
N SER A 704 34.68 -21.52 11.86
CA SER A 704 35.77 -21.37 10.89
C SER A 704 36.25 -22.75 10.43
N PHE A 705 35.82 -23.18 9.25
CA PHE A 705 36.14 -24.48 8.68
C PHE A 705 37.45 -24.44 7.88
N TRP A 706 38.45 -25.17 8.38
CA TRP A 706 39.74 -25.36 7.72
C TRP A 706 39.67 -26.56 6.76
N SER A 707 39.35 -26.33 5.49
CA SER A 707 39.38 -27.38 4.45
C SER A 707 40.63 -27.26 3.58
N HIS A 708 41.80 -26.91 4.16
CA HIS A 708 43.02 -26.58 3.44
C HIS A 708 43.97 -27.78 3.20
N ASP A 709 44.56 -28.37 4.24
CA ASP A 709 45.39 -29.59 4.12
C ASP A 709 44.72 -30.77 4.86
N PRO A 710 44.38 -31.88 4.18
CA PRO A 710 43.82 -33.08 4.81
C PRO A 710 44.72 -33.76 5.85
N GLN A 711 45.96 -33.31 6.05
CA GLN A 711 46.86 -33.80 7.11
C GLN A 711 46.75 -33.02 8.42
N ASP A 712 46.07 -31.87 8.46
CA ASP A 712 45.90 -31.08 9.68
C ASP A 712 44.83 -31.69 10.61
N GLU A 713 45.12 -31.73 11.91
CA GLU A 713 44.25 -32.28 12.97
C GLU A 713 42.83 -31.68 13.01
N HIS A 714 42.67 -30.46 12.46
CA HIS A 714 41.42 -29.70 12.45
C HIS A 714 40.82 -29.55 11.03
N TYR A 715 41.16 -30.46 10.10
CA TYR A 715 40.61 -30.48 8.75
C TYR A 715 39.10 -30.74 8.74
N ALA A 716 38.34 -29.83 8.12
CA ALA A 716 36.89 -29.95 7.96
C ALA A 716 36.52 -30.52 6.58
N THR A 717 35.85 -31.66 6.56
CA THR A 717 35.37 -32.35 5.37
C THR A 717 34.08 -31.72 4.80
N GLN A 718 33.36 -32.42 3.92
CA GLN A 718 31.98 -32.07 3.55
C GLN A 718 30.97 -32.46 4.65
N GLU A 719 31.30 -33.46 5.48
CA GLU A 719 30.46 -34.01 6.55
C GLU A 719 30.42 -33.01 7.72
N ASP A 720 31.58 -32.58 8.23
CA ASP A 720 31.69 -31.59 9.31
C ASP A 720 30.96 -30.25 9.03
N VAL A 721 30.80 -29.91 7.75
CA VAL A 721 30.05 -28.71 7.30
C VAL A 721 28.54 -28.99 7.23
N TYR A 722 28.12 -30.23 6.96
CA TYR A 722 26.73 -30.65 7.01
C TYR A 722 26.25 -30.81 8.46
N ASP A 723 26.90 -31.63 9.26
CA ASP A 723 26.51 -31.94 10.65
C ASP A 723 26.47 -30.66 11.52
N SER A 724 27.36 -29.71 11.21
CA SER A 724 27.41 -28.42 11.91
C SER A 724 26.33 -27.40 11.53
N LEU A 725 25.62 -27.57 10.41
CA LEU A 725 24.83 -26.47 9.82
C LEU A 725 23.65 -26.95 8.99
N GLY A 726 23.86 -27.95 8.12
CA GLY A 726 22.80 -28.61 7.36
C GLY A 726 21.82 -29.36 8.26
N GLU A 727 22.32 -30.16 9.20
CA GLU A 727 21.50 -30.94 10.16
C GLU A 727 20.61 -30.00 10.99
N GLU A 728 21.22 -29.05 11.71
CA GLU A 728 20.49 -28.08 12.55
C GLU A 728 19.50 -27.22 11.73
N PHE A 729 19.79 -26.90 10.47
CA PHE A 729 18.84 -26.17 9.63
C PHE A 729 17.69 -27.06 9.14
N LEU A 730 17.94 -28.35 8.93
CA LEU A 730 16.90 -29.31 8.61
C LEU A 730 15.98 -29.57 9.80
N ASP A 731 16.50 -29.64 11.04
CA ASP A 731 15.69 -29.68 12.28
C ASP A 731 14.65 -28.55 12.28
N HIS A 732 15.13 -27.32 12.08
CA HIS A 732 14.28 -26.13 12.00
C HIS A 732 13.22 -26.22 10.89
N ASN A 733 13.48 -26.94 9.80
CA ASN A 733 12.48 -27.17 8.75
C ASN A 733 11.44 -28.21 9.15
N PHE A 734 11.79 -29.25 9.91
CA PHE A 734 10.81 -30.17 10.50
C PHE A 734 10.00 -29.52 11.65
N GLU A 735 10.55 -28.54 12.36
CA GLU A 735 9.80 -27.68 13.29
C GLU A 735 8.79 -26.75 12.58
N GLY A 736 8.93 -26.52 11.27
CA GLY A 736 8.06 -25.63 10.49
C GLY A 736 8.58 -24.21 10.29
N TYR A 737 9.87 -23.93 10.58
CA TYR A 737 10.50 -22.67 10.19
C TYR A 737 10.89 -22.67 8.70
N HIS A 738 10.87 -21.49 8.09
CA HIS A 738 11.57 -21.24 6.84
C HIS A 738 13.08 -21.12 7.07
N THR A 739 13.90 -21.62 6.14
CA THR A 739 15.37 -21.54 6.21
C THR A 739 16.00 -21.03 4.90
N CYS A 740 17.20 -20.45 5.02
CA CYS A 740 18.00 -20.05 3.89
C CYS A 740 19.49 -20.23 4.17
N ILE A 741 20.21 -20.94 3.32
CA ILE A 741 21.66 -21.12 3.39
C ILE A 741 22.27 -20.66 2.06
N PHE A 742 23.18 -19.70 2.09
CA PHE A 742 23.80 -19.15 0.88
C PHE A 742 25.32 -19.13 0.95
N ALA A 743 25.97 -19.61 -0.12
CA ALA A 743 27.42 -19.54 -0.28
C ALA A 743 27.84 -18.24 -0.98
N TYR A 744 28.87 -17.57 -0.46
CA TYR A 744 29.38 -16.28 -0.96
C TYR A 744 30.92 -16.26 -1.02
N GLY A 745 31.49 -15.50 -1.95
CA GLY A 745 32.93 -15.35 -2.16
C GLY A 745 33.33 -15.36 -3.64
N GLN A 746 34.63 -15.24 -3.93
CA GLN A 746 35.15 -15.16 -5.30
C GLN A 746 34.96 -16.45 -6.12
N THR A 747 35.02 -16.38 -7.45
CA THR A 747 35.04 -17.54 -8.34
C THR A 747 36.20 -18.48 -7.99
N GLY A 748 35.94 -19.79 -7.92
CA GLY A 748 36.92 -20.78 -7.49
C GLY A 748 37.30 -20.73 -6.00
N SER A 749 36.52 -20.09 -5.11
CA SER A 749 36.75 -20.16 -3.65
C SER A 749 36.11 -21.38 -2.97
N GLY A 750 35.27 -22.15 -3.68
CA GLY A 750 34.62 -23.36 -3.14
C GLY A 750 33.13 -23.22 -2.83
N LYS A 751 32.44 -22.17 -3.32
CA LYS A 751 30.97 -21.99 -3.16
C LYS A 751 30.17 -23.21 -3.63
N SER A 752 30.28 -23.52 -4.92
CA SER A 752 29.62 -24.63 -5.60
C SER A 752 30.13 -26.00 -5.11
N TYR A 753 31.39 -26.11 -4.67
CA TYR A 753 31.89 -27.30 -3.95
C TYR A 753 31.24 -27.47 -2.56
N THR A 754 30.89 -26.39 -1.86
CA THR A 754 30.21 -26.49 -0.56
C THR A 754 28.72 -26.73 -0.73
N MET A 755 28.07 -26.08 -1.70
CA MET A 755 26.64 -26.25 -1.96
C MET A 755 26.33 -27.58 -2.66
N MET A 756 26.98 -27.90 -3.78
CA MET A 756 26.72 -29.12 -4.56
C MET A 756 27.75 -30.22 -4.28
N GLY A 757 29.03 -29.87 -4.19
CA GLY A 757 30.13 -30.83 -4.05
C GLY A 757 30.54 -31.47 -5.38
N THR A 758 31.15 -32.65 -5.28
CA THR A 758 31.42 -33.54 -6.41
C THR A 758 30.69 -34.88 -6.19
N PRO A 759 30.56 -35.76 -7.20
CA PRO A 759 29.93 -37.07 -7.01
C PRO A 759 30.54 -37.91 -5.88
N ASP A 760 31.85 -37.78 -5.65
CA ASP A 760 32.60 -38.52 -4.61
C ASP A 760 32.69 -37.75 -3.27
N GLN A 761 32.29 -36.48 -3.24
CA GLN A 761 32.31 -35.58 -2.08
C GLN A 761 31.04 -34.70 -2.09
N PRO A 762 29.86 -35.29 -1.82
CA PRO A 762 28.58 -34.58 -1.88
C PRO A 762 28.55 -33.41 -0.90
N GLY A 763 28.09 -32.25 -1.39
CA GLY A 763 27.96 -31.02 -0.62
C GLY A 763 26.64 -30.92 0.15
N LEU A 764 26.35 -29.71 0.61
CA LEU A 764 25.22 -29.40 1.48
C LEU A 764 23.86 -29.78 0.86
N ILE A 765 23.64 -29.49 -0.43
CA ILE A 765 22.38 -29.75 -1.14
C ILE A 765 22.06 -31.25 -1.23
N PRO A 766 22.92 -32.12 -1.79
CA PRO A 766 22.63 -33.57 -1.84
C PRO A 766 22.48 -34.18 -0.44
N ARG A 767 23.34 -33.83 0.53
CA ARG A 767 23.21 -34.31 1.92
C ARG A 767 21.91 -33.87 2.59
N THR A 768 21.48 -32.62 2.40
CA THR A 768 20.16 -32.15 2.87
C THR A 768 19.02 -32.91 2.23
N CYS A 769 19.15 -33.33 0.96
CA CYS A 769 18.14 -34.14 0.29
C CYS A 769 18.10 -35.58 0.81
N GLU A 770 19.26 -36.13 1.19
CA GLU A 770 19.43 -37.48 1.75
C GLU A 770 18.79 -37.57 3.13
N ASP A 771 19.27 -36.77 4.09
CA ASP A 771 18.74 -36.71 5.47
C ASP A 771 17.24 -36.35 5.50
N LEU A 772 16.78 -35.44 4.61
CA LEU A 772 15.34 -35.12 4.47
C LEU A 772 14.49 -36.37 4.16
N PHE A 773 14.95 -37.23 3.26
CA PHE A 773 14.20 -38.44 2.89
C PHE A 773 14.41 -39.60 3.87
N GLU A 774 15.56 -39.67 4.56
CA GLU A 774 15.77 -40.62 5.66
C GLU A 774 14.89 -40.30 6.87
N ARG A 775 14.83 -39.03 7.29
CA ARG A 775 13.91 -38.57 8.36
C ARG A 775 12.45 -38.78 8.00
N ILE A 776 12.04 -38.51 6.74
CA ILE A 776 10.67 -38.79 6.30
C ILE A 776 10.36 -40.29 6.34
N ALA A 777 11.31 -41.15 5.97
CA ALA A 777 11.12 -42.60 6.06
C ALA A 777 11.00 -43.08 7.52
N ALA A 778 11.90 -42.65 8.40
CA ALA A 778 11.85 -43.00 9.83
C ALA A 778 10.57 -42.48 10.50
N ALA A 779 10.21 -41.21 10.29
CA ALA A 779 8.98 -40.62 10.84
C ALA A 779 7.70 -41.28 10.29
N GLN A 780 7.74 -41.88 9.10
CA GLN A 780 6.58 -42.60 8.54
C GLN A 780 6.33 -43.93 9.25
N ASP A 781 7.37 -44.60 9.75
CA ASP A 781 7.29 -45.82 10.56
C ASP A 781 6.99 -45.51 12.04
N GLU A 782 7.56 -44.44 12.61
CA GLU A 782 7.31 -44.03 14.01
C GLU A 782 5.97 -43.33 14.22
N THR A 783 5.54 -42.50 13.27
CA THR A 783 4.36 -41.62 13.39
C THR A 783 3.45 -41.70 12.15
N PRO A 784 2.72 -42.81 11.95
CA PRO A 784 1.88 -43.01 10.74
C PRO A 784 0.73 -42.01 10.58
N ASN A 785 0.38 -41.27 11.64
CA ASN A 785 -0.60 -40.17 11.63
C ASN A 785 -0.05 -38.88 10.97
N ILE A 786 1.25 -38.84 10.69
CA ILE A 786 1.93 -37.73 10.02
C ILE A 786 2.24 -38.15 8.59
N SER A 787 1.95 -37.25 7.65
CA SER A 787 2.32 -37.41 6.25
C SER A 787 3.10 -36.19 5.74
N TYR A 788 4.07 -36.45 4.87
CA TYR A 788 4.96 -35.43 4.34
C TYR A 788 4.77 -35.26 2.82
N ASN A 789 4.71 -34.01 2.37
CA ASN A 789 4.63 -33.62 0.97
C ASN A 789 5.85 -32.76 0.63
N VAL A 790 6.74 -33.26 -0.22
CA VAL A 790 7.94 -32.55 -0.66
C VAL A 790 7.75 -32.07 -2.10
N ARG A 791 8.02 -30.79 -2.34
CA ARG A 791 8.15 -30.22 -3.69
C ARG A 791 9.52 -29.57 -3.88
N VAL A 792 10.04 -29.61 -5.09
CA VAL A 792 11.27 -28.93 -5.48
C VAL A 792 10.98 -27.92 -6.59
N SER A 793 11.62 -26.75 -6.51
CA SER A 793 11.77 -25.82 -7.63
C SER A 793 13.23 -25.39 -7.71
N TYR A 794 13.73 -25.14 -8.93
CA TYR A 794 15.12 -24.75 -9.16
C TYR A 794 15.16 -23.68 -10.26
N PHE A 795 15.76 -22.54 -9.97
CA PHE A 795 15.89 -21.44 -10.93
C PHE A 795 17.26 -20.76 -10.84
N GLU A 796 17.69 -20.13 -11.94
CA GLU A 796 18.84 -19.22 -11.93
C GLU A 796 18.43 -17.77 -12.15
N VAL A 797 19.14 -16.86 -11.47
CA VAL A 797 19.15 -15.43 -11.76
C VAL A 797 20.43 -15.13 -12.54
N TYR A 798 20.28 -14.79 -13.81
CA TYR A 798 21.37 -14.45 -14.72
C TYR A 798 21.05 -13.16 -15.46
N ASN A 799 22.01 -12.24 -15.53
CA ASN A 799 21.86 -10.95 -16.24
C ASN A 799 20.56 -10.19 -15.82
N GLU A 800 20.21 -10.23 -14.53
CA GLU A 800 18.97 -9.66 -13.97
C GLU A 800 17.67 -10.19 -14.62
N HIS A 801 17.66 -11.46 -15.04
CA HIS A 801 16.47 -12.20 -15.47
C HIS A 801 16.38 -13.54 -14.72
N VAL A 802 15.16 -14.05 -14.50
CA VAL A 802 14.92 -15.37 -13.87
C VAL A 802 14.64 -16.41 -14.95
N ARG A 803 15.29 -17.57 -14.87
CA ARG A 803 14.96 -18.76 -15.67
C ARG A 803 14.69 -19.97 -14.80
N ASP A 804 13.63 -20.69 -15.12
CA ASP A 804 13.38 -22.03 -14.61
C ASP A 804 14.47 -22.99 -15.11
N LEU A 805 15.06 -23.77 -14.21
CA LEU A 805 16.06 -24.78 -14.55
C LEU A 805 15.44 -26.19 -14.72
N LEU A 806 14.20 -26.40 -14.28
CA LEU A 806 13.49 -27.68 -14.43
C LEU A 806 12.79 -27.80 -15.80
N VAL A 807 12.57 -26.68 -16.49
CA VAL A 807 12.07 -26.62 -17.88
C VAL A 807 13.21 -26.90 -18.87
N PRO A 808 13.05 -27.84 -19.82
CA PRO A 808 14.10 -28.15 -20.81
C PRO A 808 14.30 -27.00 -21.80
N VAL A 809 15.57 -26.66 -22.06
CA VAL A 809 15.94 -25.62 -23.05
C VAL A 809 15.69 -26.12 -24.48
N VAL A 810 14.80 -25.46 -25.21
CA VAL A 810 14.49 -25.81 -26.61
C VAL A 810 15.50 -25.14 -27.55
N PRO A 811 16.23 -25.89 -28.40
CA PRO A 811 17.15 -25.32 -29.38
C PRO A 811 16.46 -24.31 -30.33
N HIS A 812 17.19 -23.26 -30.69
CA HIS A 812 16.75 -22.18 -31.60
C HIS A 812 15.54 -21.34 -31.14
N GLN A 813 15.01 -21.55 -29.93
CA GLN A 813 14.05 -20.63 -29.31
C GLN A 813 14.75 -19.60 -28.41
N PRO A 814 14.22 -18.36 -28.30
CA PRO A 814 14.74 -17.39 -27.35
C PRO A 814 14.48 -17.85 -25.90
N PRO A 815 15.40 -17.59 -24.95
CA PRO A 815 15.22 -17.99 -23.55
C PRO A 815 13.98 -17.34 -22.93
N TYR A 816 13.10 -18.17 -22.35
CA TYR A 816 11.91 -17.70 -21.65
C TYR A 816 12.28 -17.22 -20.25
N TYR A 817 11.80 -16.02 -19.87
CA TYR A 817 12.12 -15.39 -18.59
C TYR A 817 10.87 -15.22 -17.72
N LEU A 818 10.94 -15.72 -16.48
CA LEU A 818 9.83 -15.67 -15.53
C LEU A 818 9.68 -14.28 -14.89
N LYS A 819 8.43 -13.93 -14.54
CA LYS A 819 8.08 -12.63 -13.96
C LYS A 819 7.88 -12.74 -12.45
N ILE A 820 8.46 -11.81 -11.70
CA ILE A 820 8.33 -11.78 -10.23
C ILE A 820 7.03 -11.06 -9.84
N ARG A 821 6.41 -11.53 -8.76
CA ARG A 821 5.23 -10.95 -8.10
C ARG A 821 5.46 -10.92 -6.59
N GLU A 822 4.59 -10.24 -5.86
CA GLU A 822 4.70 -10.11 -4.39
C GLU A 822 3.32 -10.41 -3.79
N SER A 823 3.26 -11.48 -3.01
CA SER A 823 2.07 -11.90 -2.25
C SER A 823 1.94 -11.03 -0.99
N PRO A 824 0.72 -10.63 -0.57
CA PRO A 824 0.51 -9.90 0.69
C PRO A 824 0.96 -10.67 1.93
N THR A 825 0.91 -12.01 1.89
CA THR A 825 1.25 -12.91 3.00
C THR A 825 2.67 -13.48 2.89
N GLU A 826 3.02 -14.01 1.71
CA GLU A 826 4.27 -14.76 1.48
C GLU A 826 5.42 -13.92 0.89
N GLY A 827 5.15 -12.68 0.51
CA GLY A 827 6.15 -11.79 -0.07
C GLY A 827 6.56 -12.14 -1.52
N PRO A 828 7.80 -11.80 -1.93
CA PRO A 828 8.22 -11.92 -3.33
C PRO A 828 8.41 -13.37 -3.81
N TYR A 829 7.71 -13.72 -4.90
CA TYR A 829 7.73 -15.04 -5.51
C TYR A 829 7.87 -14.95 -7.04
N VAL A 830 8.36 -16.03 -7.66
CA VAL A 830 8.47 -16.15 -9.11
C VAL A 830 7.15 -16.70 -9.65
N LYS A 831 6.43 -15.92 -10.47
CA LYS A 831 5.20 -16.38 -11.11
C LYS A 831 5.54 -17.38 -12.22
N ASP A 832 4.73 -18.43 -12.32
CA ASP A 832 4.82 -19.48 -13.33
C ASP A 832 6.13 -20.31 -13.27
N LEU A 833 6.76 -20.38 -12.08
CA LEU A 833 7.87 -21.29 -11.77
C LEU A 833 7.37 -22.73 -11.59
N THR A 834 8.12 -23.70 -12.10
CA THR A 834 7.79 -25.13 -11.96
C THR A 834 8.10 -25.63 -10.55
N GLU A 835 7.07 -25.98 -9.81
CA GLU A 835 7.17 -26.83 -8.62
C GLU A 835 6.88 -28.28 -8.99
N VAL A 836 7.83 -29.18 -8.73
CA VAL A 836 7.67 -30.62 -8.97
C VAL A 836 7.53 -31.35 -7.64
N PRO A 837 6.43 -32.11 -7.41
CA PRO A 837 6.35 -33.00 -6.25
C PRO A 837 7.34 -34.16 -6.40
N VAL A 838 8.08 -34.46 -5.34
CA VAL A 838 9.11 -35.51 -5.30
C VAL A 838 8.86 -36.45 -4.12
N ARG A 839 9.05 -37.75 -4.34
CA ARG A 839 8.71 -38.83 -3.41
C ARG A 839 9.91 -39.69 -3.00
N SER A 840 11.08 -39.41 -3.53
CA SER A 840 12.32 -40.10 -3.13
C SER A 840 13.56 -39.27 -3.42
N LEU A 841 14.66 -39.61 -2.74
CA LEU A 841 16.01 -39.09 -2.98
C LEU A 841 16.42 -39.17 -4.46
N ASN A 842 16.09 -40.28 -5.14
CA ASN A 842 16.38 -40.48 -6.56
C ASN A 842 15.66 -39.48 -7.48
N GLU A 843 14.45 -39.05 -7.13
CA GLU A 843 13.72 -38.05 -7.90
C GLU A 843 14.28 -36.65 -7.69
N ILE A 844 14.52 -36.23 -6.44
CA ILE A 844 15.08 -34.89 -6.17
C ILE A 844 16.50 -34.74 -6.72
N LEU A 845 17.37 -35.75 -6.58
CA LEU A 845 18.69 -35.78 -7.21
C LEU A 845 18.63 -35.83 -8.75
N ARG A 846 17.53 -36.31 -9.34
CA ARG A 846 17.31 -36.22 -10.79
C ARG A 846 16.95 -34.81 -11.22
N TYR A 847 16.03 -34.13 -10.54
CA TYR A 847 15.64 -32.75 -10.87
C TYR A 847 16.77 -31.74 -10.63
N MET A 848 17.56 -31.95 -9.58
CA MET A 848 18.83 -31.24 -9.33
C MET A 848 19.77 -31.33 -10.53
N ARG A 849 20.14 -32.56 -10.95
CA ARG A 849 21.00 -32.79 -12.14
C ARG A 849 20.39 -32.26 -13.45
N ILE A 850 19.06 -32.28 -13.62
CA ILE A 850 18.42 -31.65 -14.78
C ILE A 850 18.70 -30.13 -14.76
N GLY A 851 18.51 -29.49 -13.61
CA GLY A 851 18.71 -28.05 -13.49
C GLY A 851 20.17 -27.61 -13.62
N ASP A 852 21.12 -28.38 -13.10
CA ASP A 852 22.55 -28.09 -13.27
C ASP A 852 22.99 -28.19 -14.73
N ASN A 853 22.44 -29.14 -15.50
CA ASN A 853 22.67 -29.26 -16.94
C ASN A 853 21.99 -28.14 -17.76
N ASN A 854 20.90 -27.55 -17.25
CA ASN A 854 20.21 -26.42 -17.87
C ASN A 854 20.80 -25.04 -17.46
N ARG A 855 21.68 -25.00 -16.45
CA ARG A 855 22.33 -23.77 -15.96
C ARG A 855 23.27 -23.18 -17.02
N THR A 856 23.33 -21.86 -17.14
CA THR A 856 23.99 -21.23 -18.31
C THR A 856 25.51 -21.31 -18.27
N THR A 857 26.09 -22.14 -19.15
CA THR A 857 27.53 -22.26 -19.37
C THR A 857 28.06 -21.17 -20.31
N ALA A 858 29.05 -20.38 -19.86
CA ALA A 858 29.74 -19.37 -20.68
C ALA A 858 31.21 -19.73 -20.92
N SER A 859 31.73 -19.46 -22.13
CA SER A 859 33.09 -19.84 -22.53
C SER A 859 34.16 -18.81 -22.13
N THR A 860 34.87 -19.08 -21.03
CA THR A 860 36.06 -18.31 -20.59
C THR A 860 37.24 -19.20 -20.23
N LYS A 861 38.46 -18.65 -20.32
CA LYS A 861 39.71 -19.31 -19.88
C LYS A 861 39.77 -19.65 -18.38
N MET A 862 38.83 -19.14 -17.58
CA MET A 862 38.49 -19.70 -16.28
C MET A 862 37.23 -20.56 -16.47
N ASN A 863 37.41 -21.87 -16.33
CA ASN A 863 36.36 -22.87 -16.50
C ASN A 863 35.55 -23.02 -15.20
N ASP A 864 34.53 -22.20 -14.99
CA ASP A 864 33.59 -22.39 -13.88
C ASP A 864 32.19 -21.84 -14.23
N THR A 865 31.22 -22.74 -14.43
CA THR A 865 29.81 -22.41 -14.69
C THR A 865 29.18 -21.61 -13.55
N SER A 866 29.62 -21.82 -12.30
CA SER A 866 29.09 -21.11 -11.13
C SER A 866 29.53 -19.64 -11.03
N SER A 867 30.50 -19.20 -11.85
CA SER A 867 31.02 -17.83 -11.81
C SER A 867 30.00 -16.74 -12.17
N ARG A 868 28.92 -17.07 -12.91
CA ARG A 868 28.11 -16.08 -13.66
C ARG A 868 26.61 -16.05 -13.39
N SER A 869 26.01 -17.06 -12.77
CA SER A 869 24.59 -17.06 -12.41
C SER A 869 24.38 -17.46 -10.95
N HIS A 870 23.41 -16.84 -10.29
CA HIS A 870 22.98 -17.24 -8.94
C HIS A 870 21.96 -18.36 -9.08
N ALA A 871 22.25 -19.54 -8.55
CA ALA A 871 21.33 -20.67 -8.57
C ALA A 871 20.60 -20.77 -7.21
N VAL A 872 19.28 -20.91 -7.25
CA VAL A 872 18.42 -20.98 -6.06
C VAL A 872 17.64 -22.29 -6.11
N PHE A 873 18.12 -23.29 -5.38
CA PHE A 873 17.42 -24.55 -5.17
C PHE A 873 16.46 -24.39 -3.99
N THR A 874 15.17 -24.66 -4.18
CA THR A 874 14.15 -24.50 -3.14
C THR A 874 13.40 -25.81 -2.93
N ILE A 875 13.43 -26.32 -1.70
CA ILE A 875 12.59 -27.42 -1.25
C ILE A 875 11.44 -26.84 -0.43
N MET A 876 10.20 -27.18 -0.78
CA MET A 876 9.01 -26.93 0.03
C MET A 876 8.68 -28.25 0.75
N LEU A 877 8.74 -28.24 2.07
CA LEU A 877 8.35 -29.35 2.93
C LEU A 877 7.01 -28.99 3.59
N LYS A 878 6.01 -29.84 3.42
CA LYS A 878 4.70 -29.68 4.04
C LYS A 878 4.39 -30.92 4.88
N GLN A 879 4.23 -30.74 6.17
CA GLN A 879 3.88 -31.76 7.14
C GLN A 879 2.39 -31.64 7.46
N ILE A 880 1.65 -32.74 7.33
CA ILE A 880 0.22 -32.81 7.61
C ILE A 880 0.05 -33.82 8.74
N HIS A 881 -0.35 -33.35 9.92
CA HIS A 881 -0.64 -34.18 11.09
C HIS A 881 -2.16 -34.33 11.22
N HIS A 882 -2.64 -35.56 11.12
CA HIS A 882 -4.04 -35.91 11.33
C HIS A 882 -4.20 -36.54 12.72
N ASP A 883 -4.94 -35.88 13.59
CA ASP A 883 -5.20 -36.40 14.94
C ASP A 883 -6.41 -37.35 14.91
N LEU A 884 -6.17 -38.62 15.22
CA LEU A 884 -7.18 -39.68 15.21
C LEU A 884 -8.11 -39.63 16.44
N GLU A 885 -7.79 -38.86 17.47
CA GLU A 885 -8.67 -38.69 18.64
C GLU A 885 -9.66 -37.52 18.47
N THR A 886 -9.31 -36.52 17.65
CA THR A 886 -10.10 -35.29 17.46
C THR A 886 -10.68 -35.10 16.05
N ASP A 887 -10.23 -35.87 15.05
CA ASP A 887 -10.48 -35.66 13.61
C ASP A 887 -9.96 -34.32 13.06
N GLU A 888 -9.12 -33.61 13.82
CA GLU A 888 -8.49 -32.38 13.36
C GLU A 888 -7.33 -32.65 12.39
N THR A 889 -7.23 -31.83 11.34
CA THR A 889 -6.03 -31.78 10.49
C THR A 889 -5.27 -30.49 10.76
N THR A 890 -4.00 -30.62 11.17
CA THR A 890 -3.08 -29.47 11.29
C THR A 890 -2.00 -29.55 10.22
N GLU A 891 -1.62 -28.39 9.70
CA GLU A 891 -0.71 -28.29 8.56
C GLU A 891 0.45 -27.35 8.89
N ARG A 892 1.68 -27.85 8.77
CA ARG A 892 2.91 -27.05 8.86
C ARG A 892 3.60 -26.98 7.50
N SER A 893 4.16 -25.83 7.18
CA SER A 893 4.92 -25.63 5.95
C SER A 893 6.28 -25.01 6.23
N SER A 894 7.31 -25.53 5.59
CA SER A 894 8.67 -25.01 5.66
C SER A 894 9.28 -24.92 4.26
N ARG A 895 10.17 -23.95 4.11
CA ARG A 895 10.81 -23.62 2.85
C ARG A 895 12.31 -23.60 3.06
N ILE A 896 13.00 -24.57 2.47
CA ILE A 896 14.45 -24.70 2.48
C ILE A 896 14.99 -24.01 1.23
N ARG A 897 15.71 -22.90 1.37
CA ARG A 897 16.42 -22.24 0.25
C ARG A 897 17.91 -22.50 0.35
N LEU A 898 18.47 -23.17 -0.66
CA LEU A 898 19.89 -23.46 -0.78
C LEU A 898 20.43 -22.72 -2.01
N VAL A 899 21.33 -21.76 -1.78
CA VAL A 899 21.73 -20.75 -2.78
C VAL A 899 23.22 -20.78 -3.08
N ASP A 900 23.57 -21.00 -4.35
CA ASP A 900 24.92 -20.86 -4.89
C ASP A 900 25.01 -19.54 -5.67
N LEU A 901 25.66 -18.54 -5.07
CA LEU A 901 25.82 -17.21 -5.68
C LEU A 901 26.95 -17.20 -6.72
N ALA A 902 26.91 -16.21 -7.62
CA ALA A 902 28.00 -15.93 -8.57
C ALA A 902 29.29 -15.44 -7.87
N GLY A 903 30.39 -15.28 -8.63
CA GLY A 903 31.66 -14.76 -8.12
C GLY A 903 31.59 -13.31 -7.64
N SER A 904 32.15 -13.02 -6.47
CA SER A 904 32.20 -11.66 -5.88
C SER A 904 33.27 -10.74 -6.48
N GLU A 905 34.15 -11.26 -7.32
CA GLU A 905 35.32 -10.53 -7.84
C GLU A 905 34.97 -9.40 -8.81
N ARG A 906 35.76 -8.33 -8.77
CA ARG A 906 35.46 -7.10 -9.52
C ARG A 906 35.69 -7.29 -11.02
N ALA A 907 34.71 -6.95 -11.84
CA ALA A 907 34.77 -7.09 -13.31
C ALA A 907 36.04 -6.51 -13.99
N LYS A 908 36.67 -5.46 -13.42
CA LYS A 908 37.94 -4.89 -13.92
C LYS A 908 39.17 -5.81 -13.77
N ALA A 909 39.07 -6.91 -13.02
CA ALA A 909 40.08 -7.96 -12.99
C ALA A 909 39.97 -8.92 -14.19
N THR A 910 38.85 -8.90 -14.92
CA THR A 910 38.63 -9.72 -16.12
C THR A 910 38.92 -8.91 -17.40
N GLU A 911 39.62 -9.52 -18.35
CA GLU A 911 39.97 -8.90 -19.64
C GLU A 911 38.79 -8.94 -20.65
N ALA A 912 37.56 -8.73 -20.14
CA ALA A 912 36.32 -8.91 -20.90
C ALA A 912 35.89 -7.61 -21.61
N THR A 913 35.74 -7.67 -22.94
CA THR A 913 35.28 -6.56 -23.78
C THR A 913 33.85 -6.78 -24.31
N GLY A 914 33.23 -5.70 -24.80
CA GLY A 914 31.94 -5.75 -25.49
C GLY A 914 30.78 -6.28 -24.64
N GLN A 915 29.99 -7.21 -25.19
CA GLN A 915 28.80 -7.78 -24.55
C GLN A 915 29.12 -8.45 -23.20
N ARG A 916 30.30 -9.08 -23.07
CA ARG A 916 30.76 -9.73 -21.82
C ARG A 916 31.02 -8.73 -20.69
N LEU A 917 31.31 -7.47 -21.00
CA LEU A 917 31.45 -6.40 -20.00
C LEU A 917 30.08 -5.94 -19.48
N ARG A 918 29.06 -5.88 -20.34
CA ARG A 918 27.67 -5.59 -19.94
C ARG A 918 27.10 -6.73 -19.08
N GLU A 919 27.34 -7.97 -19.49
CA GLU A 919 27.04 -9.19 -18.72
C GLU A 919 27.67 -9.13 -17.32
N GLY A 920 29.00 -8.95 -17.24
CA GLY A 920 29.72 -8.85 -15.97
C GLY A 920 29.25 -7.69 -15.07
N SER A 921 28.81 -6.57 -15.65
CA SER A 921 28.20 -5.45 -14.93
C SER A 921 26.85 -5.82 -14.30
N ASN A 922 26.01 -6.60 -14.99
CA ASN A 922 24.70 -7.01 -14.48
C ASN A 922 24.79 -8.15 -13.46
N ILE A 923 25.78 -9.04 -13.58
CA ILE A 923 26.09 -10.04 -12.54
C ILE A 923 26.58 -9.34 -11.27
N ASN A 924 27.47 -8.35 -11.42
CA ASN A 924 27.93 -7.53 -10.30
C ASN A 924 26.81 -6.65 -9.70
N LYS A 925 25.77 -6.29 -10.45
CA LYS A 925 24.62 -5.53 -9.93
C LYS A 925 23.92 -6.27 -8.80
N SER A 926 23.65 -7.57 -8.94
CA SER A 926 22.97 -8.34 -7.90
C SER A 926 23.82 -8.46 -6.63
N LEU A 927 25.13 -8.74 -6.75
CA LEU A 927 26.04 -8.86 -5.60
C LEU A 927 26.38 -7.52 -4.93
N THR A 928 26.52 -6.45 -5.71
CA THR A 928 26.71 -5.08 -5.18
C THR A 928 25.46 -4.63 -4.43
N THR A 929 24.27 -4.93 -4.95
CA THR A 929 23.02 -4.67 -4.23
C THR A 929 22.86 -5.55 -3.00
N LEU A 930 23.24 -6.83 -3.04
CA LEU A 930 23.28 -7.70 -1.87
C LEU A 930 24.22 -7.13 -0.78
N GLY A 931 25.36 -6.58 -1.18
CA GLY A 931 26.28 -5.87 -0.28
C GLY A 931 25.68 -4.59 0.31
N ARG A 932 24.93 -3.82 -0.49
CA ARG A 932 24.18 -2.63 0.00
C ARG A 932 23.03 -3.02 0.94
N VAL A 933 22.36 -4.14 0.69
CA VAL A 933 21.34 -4.73 1.57
C VAL A 933 21.96 -5.15 2.90
N ILE A 934 23.02 -5.95 2.87
CA ILE A 934 23.73 -6.40 4.06
C ILE A 934 24.33 -5.22 4.84
N ALA A 935 24.91 -4.22 4.18
CA ALA A 935 25.43 -3.02 4.84
C ALA A 935 24.35 -2.06 5.38
N ALA A 936 23.12 -2.11 4.86
CA ALA A 936 21.98 -1.39 5.43
C ALA A 936 21.39 -2.15 6.65
N LEU A 937 21.36 -3.48 6.59
CA LEU A 937 20.84 -4.34 7.65
C LEU A 937 21.81 -4.54 8.82
N ALA A 938 23.12 -4.46 8.60
CA ALA A 938 24.14 -4.78 9.61
C ALA A 938 24.62 -3.57 10.44
N ASP A 939 24.26 -2.35 10.03
CA ASP A 939 24.60 -1.14 10.75
C ASP A 939 23.54 -0.89 11.84
N PRO A 940 23.85 -1.02 13.14
CA PRO A 940 22.87 -0.84 14.20
C PRO A 940 22.33 0.59 14.25
N LYS A 941 23.04 1.59 13.72
CA LYS A 941 22.50 2.95 13.58
C LYS A 941 21.39 2.98 12.53
N LYS A 942 21.44 2.13 11.51
CA LYS A 942 20.39 1.98 10.47
C LYS A 942 19.27 1.02 10.87
N GLN A 943 19.54 -0.06 11.61
CA GLN A 943 18.46 -0.88 12.21
C GLN A 943 17.63 -0.04 13.20
N ASN A 944 18.28 0.79 14.02
CA ASN A 944 17.59 1.67 14.97
C ASN A 944 17.01 2.94 14.32
N HIS A 945 17.02 3.05 12.98
CA HIS A 945 16.39 4.12 12.19
C HIS A 945 14.93 3.80 11.79
N HIS A 946 14.11 3.45 12.78
CA HIS A 946 12.69 3.84 12.72
C HIS A 946 12.41 5.21 13.38
N SER A 947 13.46 5.90 13.85
CA SER A 947 13.39 7.34 14.12
C SER A 947 13.54 8.18 12.85
N HIS A 948 12.64 9.13 12.67
CA HIS A 948 12.87 10.31 11.85
C HIS A 948 12.45 11.59 12.58
N HIS A 949 13.44 12.32 13.07
CA HIS A 949 13.69 13.65 12.52
C HIS A 949 15.08 13.61 11.83
N HIS A 950 15.39 14.37 10.79
CA HIS A 950 14.58 15.36 10.06
C HIS A 950 14.54 15.06 8.56
N ARG A 951 13.53 15.58 7.85
CA ARG A 951 13.66 15.80 6.39
C ARG A 951 14.46 17.09 6.12
N SER A 952 15.77 16.95 5.93
CA SER A 952 16.28 17.27 4.58
C SER A 952 15.98 16.04 3.70
N LYS A 953 15.86 16.18 2.37
CA LYS A 953 15.30 15.11 1.48
C LYS A 953 16.29 13.95 1.23
N SER A 954 16.86 13.43 2.32
CA SER A 954 17.67 12.21 2.38
C SER A 954 16.77 11.00 2.57
N ILE A 955 16.98 10.03 1.69
CA ILE A 955 16.42 8.68 1.71
C ILE A 955 16.60 8.08 3.11
N SER A 956 15.49 7.79 3.81
CA SER A 956 15.49 6.72 4.82
C SER A 956 16.09 5.51 4.15
N SER A 957 17.06 4.82 4.75
CA SER A 957 17.82 3.77 4.01
C SER A 957 16.96 2.52 3.81
N ILE A 958 15.99 2.63 2.88
CA ILE A 958 15.19 1.56 2.30
C ILE A 958 16.19 0.51 1.89
N VAL A 959 16.22 -0.58 2.64
CA VAL A 959 17.10 -1.71 2.38
C VAL A 959 16.82 -2.12 0.92
N PRO A 960 17.81 -2.02 0.01
CA PRO A 960 17.54 -1.92 -1.44
C PRO A 960 17.20 -3.26 -2.08
N TYR A 961 16.30 -4.03 -1.46
CA TYR A 961 15.84 -5.32 -1.92
C TYR A 961 15.37 -5.28 -3.38
N ARG A 962 14.60 -4.26 -3.77
CA ARG A 962 14.08 -4.10 -5.14
C ARG A 962 15.10 -3.59 -6.18
N ASP A 963 16.32 -3.20 -5.79
CA ASP A 963 17.33 -2.72 -6.74
C ASP A 963 17.94 -3.88 -7.57
N SER A 964 17.82 -5.14 -7.13
CA SER A 964 18.15 -6.32 -7.94
C SER A 964 17.17 -7.46 -7.75
N ILE A 965 17.06 -8.36 -8.73
CA ILE A 965 16.15 -9.50 -8.66
C ILE A 965 16.50 -10.44 -7.49
N LEU A 966 17.80 -10.74 -7.33
CA LEU A 966 18.30 -11.64 -6.29
C LEU A 966 17.88 -11.13 -4.91
N THR A 967 18.10 -9.84 -4.63
CA THR A 967 17.77 -9.24 -3.34
C THR A 967 16.28 -9.07 -3.10
N TRP A 968 15.45 -9.04 -4.14
CA TRP A 968 13.99 -8.98 -3.99
C TRP A 968 13.44 -10.36 -3.61
N LEU A 969 13.90 -11.42 -4.28
CA LEU A 969 13.52 -12.81 -3.95
C LEU A 969 14.05 -13.25 -2.58
N LEU A 970 15.27 -12.82 -2.20
CA LEU A 970 15.88 -13.07 -0.89
C LEU A 970 15.50 -12.03 0.19
N LYS A 971 14.57 -11.10 -0.08
CA LYS A 971 14.06 -10.10 0.88
C LYS A 971 13.71 -10.72 2.23
N ASP A 972 12.90 -11.77 2.17
CA ASP A 972 12.43 -12.52 3.33
C ASP A 972 13.57 -13.31 4.01
N SER A 973 14.42 -13.95 3.22
CA SER A 973 15.60 -14.68 3.69
C SER A 973 16.62 -13.81 4.44
N LEU A 974 16.74 -12.52 4.11
CA LEU A 974 17.77 -11.63 4.65
C LEU A 974 17.32 -10.77 5.83
N GLY A 975 16.01 -10.67 6.11
CA GLY A 975 15.50 -9.83 7.21
C GLY A 975 14.02 -10.03 7.55
N GLY A 976 13.37 -11.05 6.98
CA GLY A 976 11.99 -11.43 7.23
C GLY A 976 11.90 -12.76 7.99
N ASN A 977 10.98 -13.61 7.56
CA ASN A 977 10.66 -14.89 8.16
C ASN A 977 11.57 -16.01 7.62
N SER A 978 12.79 -16.09 8.14
CA SER A 978 13.74 -17.17 7.80
C SER A 978 14.82 -17.30 8.87
N LYS A 979 15.16 -18.52 9.30
CA LYS A 979 16.45 -18.78 9.96
C LYS A 979 17.51 -18.87 8.85
N THR A 980 18.58 -18.09 8.95
CA THR A 980 19.46 -17.86 7.79
C THR A 980 20.94 -18.00 8.15
N ALA A 981 21.67 -18.70 7.28
CA ALA A 981 23.11 -18.87 7.36
C ALA A 981 23.82 -18.35 6.09
N MET A 982 24.99 -17.73 6.30
CA MET A 982 25.95 -17.38 5.26
C MET A 982 27.18 -18.28 5.36
N ILE A 983 27.57 -18.90 4.25
CA ILE A 983 28.84 -19.64 4.11
C ILE A 983 29.81 -18.81 3.28
N ALA A 984 30.76 -18.16 3.95
CA ALA A 984 31.80 -17.34 3.32
C ALA A 984 32.97 -18.23 2.87
N CYS A 985 33.03 -18.55 1.58
CA CYS A 985 34.05 -19.38 0.96
C CYS A 985 35.25 -18.52 0.52
N ILE A 986 36.45 -18.77 1.06
CA ILE A 986 37.64 -17.93 0.87
C ILE A 986 38.83 -18.68 0.26
N SER A 987 39.71 -17.94 -0.41
CA SER A 987 40.93 -18.46 -1.03
C SER A 987 42.11 -18.40 -0.05
N PRO A 988 42.97 -19.43 0.04
CA PRO A 988 44.19 -19.36 0.84
C PRO A 988 45.24 -18.37 0.29
N SER A 989 45.16 -17.97 -0.99
CA SER A 989 46.24 -17.24 -1.68
C SER A 989 45.93 -15.79 -2.09
N ASP A 990 44.67 -15.36 -2.00
CA ASP A 990 44.19 -14.07 -2.52
C ASP A 990 43.83 -13.12 -1.39
N TYR A 991 44.65 -12.10 -1.15
CA TYR A 991 44.47 -11.20 -0.02
C TYR A 991 43.29 -10.22 -0.19
N GLU A 992 43.10 -9.62 -1.38
CA GLU A 992 42.12 -8.54 -1.52
C GLU A 992 40.68 -9.07 -1.59
N GLU A 993 40.43 -10.14 -2.33
CA GLU A 993 39.08 -10.73 -2.42
C GLU A 993 38.72 -11.51 -1.14
N THR A 994 39.69 -12.14 -0.46
CA THR A 994 39.44 -12.77 0.86
C THR A 994 39.19 -11.73 1.95
N LEU A 995 39.97 -10.64 2.03
CA LEU A 995 39.69 -9.55 2.97
C LEU A 995 38.32 -8.90 2.72
N SER A 996 37.91 -8.81 1.46
CA SER A 996 36.58 -8.32 1.08
C SER A 996 35.49 -9.29 1.56
N THR A 997 35.68 -10.59 1.35
CA THR A 997 34.76 -11.67 1.78
C THR A 997 34.63 -11.75 3.30
N LEU A 998 35.75 -11.69 4.06
CA LEU A 998 35.76 -11.73 5.52
C LEU A 998 35.05 -10.53 6.16
N ARG A 999 35.22 -9.32 5.58
CA ARG A 999 34.48 -8.12 6.02
C ARG A 999 32.98 -8.22 5.75
N TYR A 1000 32.60 -8.81 4.62
CA TYR A 1000 31.21 -9.06 4.27
C TYR A 1000 30.54 -10.03 5.25
N ALA A 1001 31.28 -11.07 5.65
CA ALA A 1001 30.87 -12.05 6.65
C ALA A 1001 30.71 -11.42 8.06
N ASP A 1002 31.70 -10.65 8.54
CA ASP A 1002 31.61 -9.91 9.81
C ASP A 1002 30.43 -8.93 9.83
N GLN A 1003 30.13 -8.32 8.67
CA GLN A 1003 28.95 -7.47 8.52
C GLN A 1003 27.65 -8.28 8.58
N ALA A 1004 27.53 -9.40 7.85
CA ALA A 1004 26.34 -10.25 7.86
C ALA A 1004 25.96 -10.77 9.27
N LYS A 1005 26.94 -11.06 10.14
CA LYS A 1005 26.74 -11.55 11.52
C LYS A 1005 25.96 -10.59 12.43
N ARG A 1006 25.81 -9.31 12.04
CA ARG A 1006 25.03 -8.28 12.76
C ARG A 1006 23.57 -8.18 12.31
N ILE A 1007 23.18 -8.91 11.27
CA ILE A 1007 21.80 -8.93 10.76
C ILE A 1007 20.94 -9.81 11.68
N ARG A 1008 19.68 -9.41 11.88
CA ARG A 1008 18.67 -10.16 12.64
C ARG A 1008 17.48 -10.49 11.75
N THR A 1009 16.95 -11.71 11.87
CA THR A 1009 15.73 -12.13 11.17
C THR A 1009 14.58 -12.33 12.16
N ARG A 1010 13.36 -12.50 11.64
CA ARG A 1010 12.12 -12.66 12.40
C ARG A 1010 11.46 -13.99 12.05
N ALA A 1011 12.20 -15.08 12.23
CA ALA A 1011 11.73 -16.42 11.89
C ALA A 1011 10.58 -16.87 12.79
N VAL A 1012 9.49 -17.35 12.20
CA VAL A 1012 8.34 -17.93 12.91
C VAL A 1012 8.03 -19.33 12.37
N VAL A 1013 7.37 -20.15 13.20
CA VAL A 1013 6.81 -21.44 12.79
C VAL A 1013 5.58 -21.17 11.94
N ASN A 1014 5.50 -21.79 10.77
CA ASN A 1014 4.43 -21.57 9.80
C ASN A 1014 3.46 -22.74 9.90
N GLN A 1015 2.50 -22.61 10.81
CA GLN A 1015 1.41 -23.56 11.02
C GLN A 1015 0.09 -22.88 10.63
N VAL A 1016 -0.78 -23.63 9.97
CA VAL A 1016 -2.20 -23.31 9.82
C VAL A 1016 -2.94 -24.00 10.97
N ASP A 1017 -3.82 -23.27 11.64
CA ASP A 1017 -4.65 -23.78 12.73
C ASP A 1017 -5.58 -24.91 12.27
N SER A 1018 -6.11 -25.69 13.21
CA SER A 1018 -6.89 -26.88 12.88
C SER A 1018 -8.18 -26.55 12.12
N ILE A 1019 -8.38 -27.30 11.03
CA ILE A 1019 -9.64 -27.33 10.27
C ILE A 1019 -10.12 -28.78 10.29
N SER A 1020 -11.38 -29.01 10.65
CA SER A 1020 -11.97 -30.34 10.62
C SER A 1020 -12.06 -30.87 9.18
N THR A 1021 -12.11 -32.20 9.03
CA THR A 1021 -12.25 -32.84 7.70
C THR A 1021 -13.46 -32.30 6.94
N ALA A 1022 -14.60 -32.14 7.61
CA ALA A 1022 -15.84 -31.62 7.06
C ALA A 1022 -15.77 -30.14 6.64
N GLU A 1023 -15.15 -29.27 7.45
CA GLU A 1023 -14.95 -27.86 7.08
C GLU A 1023 -13.95 -27.74 5.93
N ARG A 1024 -12.90 -28.57 5.90
CA ARG A 1024 -11.90 -28.59 4.83
C ARG A 1024 -12.53 -28.99 3.50
N ASP A 1025 -13.35 -30.04 3.47
CA ASP A 1025 -14.06 -30.45 2.25
C ASP A 1025 -15.15 -29.45 1.84
N ALA A 1026 -15.87 -28.85 2.80
CA ALA A 1026 -16.82 -27.79 2.51
C ALA A 1026 -16.14 -26.53 1.94
N GLN A 1027 -14.97 -26.15 2.46
CA GLN A 1027 -14.19 -25.01 1.98
C GLN A 1027 -13.51 -25.31 0.65
N ILE A 1028 -13.04 -26.54 0.40
CA ILE A 1028 -12.54 -26.98 -0.91
C ILE A 1028 -13.69 -26.99 -1.94
N ALA A 1029 -14.89 -27.42 -1.57
CA ALA A 1029 -16.07 -27.35 -2.44
C ALA A 1029 -16.44 -25.89 -2.75
N ALA A 1030 -16.49 -25.01 -1.73
CA ALA A 1030 -16.77 -23.59 -1.89
C ALA A 1030 -15.70 -22.89 -2.77
N MET A 1031 -14.41 -23.13 -2.52
CA MET A 1031 -13.33 -22.62 -3.37
C MET A 1031 -13.38 -23.22 -4.78
N ALA A 1032 -13.79 -24.47 -4.96
CA ALA A 1032 -13.94 -25.07 -6.29
C ALA A 1032 -15.12 -24.45 -7.06
N ASP A 1033 -16.23 -24.11 -6.40
CA ASP A 1033 -17.36 -23.40 -6.99
C ASP A 1033 -17.06 -21.92 -7.21
N GLU A 1034 -16.31 -21.26 -6.33
CA GLU A 1034 -15.79 -19.91 -6.56
C GLU A 1034 -14.78 -19.89 -7.71
N ILE A 1035 -13.88 -20.86 -7.82
CA ILE A 1035 -12.98 -21.01 -8.97
C ILE A 1035 -13.78 -21.30 -10.25
N ARG A 1036 -14.86 -22.09 -10.21
CA ARG A 1036 -15.78 -22.28 -11.36
C ARG A 1036 -16.47 -20.96 -11.72
N ALA A 1037 -16.96 -20.20 -10.75
CA ALA A 1037 -17.60 -18.90 -10.96
C ALA A 1037 -16.62 -17.85 -11.52
N LEU A 1038 -15.40 -17.78 -10.98
CA LEU A 1038 -14.33 -16.91 -11.46
C LEU A 1038 -13.82 -17.34 -12.84
N GLN A 1039 -13.75 -18.64 -13.16
CA GLN A 1039 -13.45 -19.12 -14.51
C GLN A 1039 -14.56 -18.77 -15.50
N LEU A 1040 -15.84 -18.80 -15.09
CA LEU A 1040 -16.96 -18.29 -15.89
C LEU A 1040 -16.85 -16.78 -16.10
N VAL A 1041 -16.61 -15.99 -15.05
CA VAL A 1041 -16.47 -14.53 -15.12
C VAL A 1041 -15.25 -14.11 -15.95
N VAL A 1042 -14.09 -14.78 -15.81
CA VAL A 1042 -12.90 -14.53 -16.62
C VAL A 1042 -13.09 -15.02 -18.06
N GLY A 1043 -13.84 -16.10 -18.27
CA GLY A 1043 -14.27 -16.57 -19.58
C GLY A 1043 -15.16 -15.57 -20.31
N ASP A 1044 -16.15 -15.00 -19.60
CA ASP A 1044 -17.05 -13.97 -20.12
C ASP A 1044 -16.36 -12.62 -20.33
N SER A 1045 -15.44 -12.22 -19.44
CA SER A 1045 -14.61 -11.02 -19.64
C SER A 1045 -13.68 -11.17 -20.85
N ARG A 1046 -13.01 -12.32 -21.02
CA ARG A 1046 -12.20 -12.60 -22.22
C ARG A 1046 -13.02 -12.73 -23.50
N ARG A 1047 -14.26 -13.22 -23.42
CA ARG A 1047 -15.21 -13.18 -24.53
C ARG A 1047 -15.54 -11.73 -24.87
N ARG A 1048 -16.05 -10.93 -23.94
CA ARG A 1048 -16.40 -9.52 -24.17
C ARG A 1048 -15.22 -8.69 -24.70
N GLU A 1049 -14.01 -8.91 -24.18
CA GLU A 1049 -12.79 -8.24 -24.66
C GLU A 1049 -12.41 -8.66 -26.09
N LYS A 1050 -12.59 -9.94 -26.45
CA LYS A 1050 -12.38 -10.45 -27.82
C LYS A 1050 -13.49 -10.04 -28.78
N ASP A 1051 -14.75 -10.12 -28.36
CA ASP A 1051 -15.94 -9.82 -29.15
C ASP A 1051 -16.06 -8.32 -29.41
N ALA A 1052 -15.66 -7.46 -28.45
CA ALA A 1052 -15.54 -6.02 -28.66
C ALA A 1052 -14.45 -5.69 -29.68
N ARG A 1053 -13.28 -6.33 -29.58
CA ARG A 1053 -12.15 -6.13 -30.51
C ARG A 1053 -12.47 -6.63 -31.93
N GLU A 1054 -13.15 -7.77 -32.03
CA GLU A 1054 -13.70 -8.27 -33.30
C GLU A 1054 -14.82 -7.37 -33.87
N ALA A 1055 -15.57 -6.66 -33.03
CA ALA A 1055 -16.56 -5.68 -33.48
C ALA A 1055 -15.89 -4.37 -33.93
N GLU A 1056 -14.79 -3.97 -33.30
CA GLU A 1056 -13.97 -2.80 -33.66
C GLU A 1056 -13.26 -3.02 -35.00
N GLU A 1057 -12.59 -4.16 -35.21
CA GLU A 1057 -12.01 -4.53 -36.52
C GLU A 1057 -13.06 -4.56 -37.64
N LYS A 1058 -14.24 -5.16 -37.39
CA LYS A 1058 -15.36 -5.17 -38.36
C LYS A 1058 -15.91 -3.78 -38.61
N LEU A 1059 -15.94 -2.89 -37.60
CA LEU A 1059 -16.39 -1.52 -37.76
C LEU A 1059 -15.42 -0.71 -38.64
N GLU A 1060 -14.10 -0.88 -38.48
CA GLU A 1060 -13.11 -0.31 -39.40
C GLU A 1060 -13.24 -0.88 -40.82
N GLU A 1061 -13.42 -2.20 -40.98
CA GLU A 1061 -13.65 -2.83 -42.29
C GLU A 1061 -14.89 -2.24 -42.99
N TYR A 1062 -16.01 -2.11 -42.27
CA TYR A 1062 -17.22 -1.49 -42.80
C TYR A 1062 -17.00 0.01 -43.15
N GLN A 1063 -16.27 0.78 -42.32
CA GLN A 1063 -15.97 2.18 -42.63
C GLN A 1063 -15.00 2.35 -43.82
N ALA A 1064 -14.05 1.44 -44.01
CA ALA A 1064 -13.21 1.41 -45.21
C ALA A 1064 -14.04 1.06 -46.46
N ARG A 1065 -14.89 0.04 -46.36
CA ARG A 1065 -15.75 -0.43 -47.44
C ARG A 1065 -16.82 0.59 -47.87
N VAL A 1066 -17.37 1.34 -46.93
CA VAL A 1066 -18.29 2.47 -47.22
C VAL A 1066 -17.57 3.59 -47.95
N ARG A 1067 -16.35 3.98 -47.53
CA ARG A 1067 -15.54 5.00 -48.23
C ARG A 1067 -15.21 4.61 -49.67
N GLY A 1068 -14.79 3.36 -49.89
CA GLY A 1068 -14.55 2.85 -51.25
C GLY A 1068 -15.83 2.82 -52.12
N LEU A 1069 -16.99 2.48 -51.54
CA LEU A 1069 -18.28 2.55 -52.23
C LEU A 1069 -18.70 3.99 -52.58
N GLN A 1070 -18.38 4.98 -51.72
CA GLN A 1070 -18.65 6.39 -52.00
C GLN A 1070 -17.81 6.89 -53.18
N GLN A 1071 -16.50 6.60 -53.20
CA GLN A 1071 -15.62 6.97 -54.31
C GLN A 1071 -16.09 6.34 -55.65
N LEU A 1072 -16.40 5.04 -55.65
CA LEU A 1072 -16.95 4.35 -56.82
C LEU A 1072 -18.33 4.91 -57.26
N MET A 1073 -19.11 5.50 -56.37
CA MET A 1073 -20.36 6.19 -56.72
C MET A 1073 -20.10 7.56 -57.35
N GLU A 1074 -19.13 8.32 -56.86
CA GLU A 1074 -18.74 9.62 -57.44
C GLU A 1074 -18.12 9.44 -58.84
N GLU A 1075 -17.16 8.53 -59.01
CA GLU A 1075 -16.58 8.17 -60.31
C GLU A 1075 -17.67 7.75 -61.32
N ARG A 1076 -18.58 6.88 -60.90
CA ARG A 1076 -19.67 6.40 -61.76
C ARG A 1076 -20.71 7.49 -62.06
N SER A 1077 -20.88 8.48 -61.17
CA SER A 1077 -21.70 9.66 -61.43
C SER A 1077 -21.06 10.57 -62.48
N LEU A 1078 -19.75 10.82 -62.39
CA LEU A 1078 -19.00 11.61 -63.38
C LEU A 1078 -19.04 10.96 -64.77
N VAL A 1079 -18.87 9.63 -64.84
CA VAL A 1079 -19.01 8.86 -66.09
C VAL A 1079 -20.44 8.92 -66.63
N ALA A 1080 -21.46 8.87 -65.76
CA ALA A 1080 -22.86 9.01 -66.18
C ALA A 1080 -23.17 10.41 -66.72
N GLU A 1081 -22.69 11.48 -66.09
CA GLU A 1081 -22.82 12.85 -66.59
C GLU A 1081 -22.15 13.05 -67.95
N GLY A 1082 -20.92 12.54 -68.13
CA GLY A 1082 -20.23 12.58 -69.41
C GLY A 1082 -21.03 11.88 -70.52
N LYS A 1083 -21.59 10.71 -70.21
CA LYS A 1083 -22.41 9.94 -71.16
C LYS A 1083 -23.76 10.60 -71.46
N ILE A 1084 -24.37 11.29 -70.49
CA ILE A 1084 -25.58 12.10 -70.69
C ILE A 1084 -25.30 13.26 -71.66
N ARG A 1085 -24.18 13.99 -71.50
CA ARG A 1085 -23.80 15.08 -72.43
C ARG A 1085 -23.58 14.57 -73.86
N SER A 1086 -22.90 13.43 -74.02
CA SER A 1086 -22.72 12.77 -75.32
C SER A 1086 -24.07 12.43 -75.98
N LEU A 1087 -24.95 11.74 -75.24
CA LEU A 1087 -26.29 11.36 -75.74
C LEU A 1087 -27.17 12.58 -76.05
N GLN A 1088 -27.02 13.69 -75.34
CA GLN A 1088 -27.70 14.96 -75.66
C GLN A 1088 -27.23 15.49 -77.02
N THR A 1089 -25.92 15.53 -77.29
CA THR A 1089 -25.40 15.98 -78.60
C THR A 1089 -25.85 15.09 -79.77
N GLU A 1090 -25.91 13.78 -79.58
CA GLU A 1090 -26.49 12.86 -80.58
C GLU A 1090 -27.99 13.10 -80.79
N ASN A 1091 -28.76 13.35 -79.73
CA ASN A 1091 -30.20 13.59 -79.84
C ASN A 1091 -30.50 14.89 -80.60
N GLU A 1092 -29.68 15.93 -80.44
CA GLU A 1092 -29.82 17.18 -81.20
C GLU A 1092 -29.47 16.99 -82.68
N ALA A 1093 -28.41 16.24 -83.00
CA ALA A 1093 -28.07 15.87 -84.37
C ALA A 1093 -29.19 15.05 -85.04
N LEU A 1094 -29.73 14.04 -84.34
CA LEU A 1094 -30.83 13.21 -84.82
C LEU A 1094 -32.13 14.02 -85.01
N ARG A 1095 -32.42 14.99 -84.12
CA ARG A 1095 -33.56 15.91 -84.29
C ARG A 1095 -33.43 16.81 -85.50
N LEU A 1096 -32.21 17.29 -85.81
CA LEU A 1096 -31.93 18.04 -87.02
C LEU A 1096 -32.18 17.17 -88.27
N HIS A 1097 -31.70 15.93 -88.25
CA HIS A 1097 -31.86 14.96 -89.34
C HIS A 1097 -33.34 14.57 -89.56
N LEU A 1098 -34.09 14.33 -88.47
CA LEU A 1098 -35.52 14.03 -88.51
C LEU A 1098 -36.33 15.22 -89.06
N LYS A 1099 -35.95 16.46 -88.72
CA LYS A 1099 -36.62 17.66 -89.25
C LYS A 1099 -36.47 17.77 -90.77
N LEU A 1100 -35.28 17.50 -91.30
CA LEU A 1100 -35.03 17.47 -92.75
C LEU A 1100 -35.83 16.36 -93.44
N ALA A 1101 -35.93 15.17 -92.84
CA ALA A 1101 -36.75 14.07 -93.36
C ALA A 1101 -38.27 14.36 -93.30
N LEU A 1102 -38.74 15.07 -92.27
CA LEU A 1102 -40.14 15.49 -92.17
C LEU A 1102 -40.50 16.59 -93.18
N GLU A 1103 -39.54 17.44 -93.56
CA GLU A 1103 -39.74 18.42 -94.64
C GLU A 1103 -39.83 17.74 -96.01
N SER A 1104 -39.06 16.67 -96.30
CA SER A 1104 -39.23 15.89 -97.54
C SER A 1104 -40.54 15.08 -97.56
N LEU A 1105 -40.96 14.52 -96.41
CA LEU A 1105 -42.25 13.82 -96.26
C LEU A 1105 -43.48 14.73 -96.29
N ARG A 1106 -43.33 16.07 -96.30
CA ARG A 1106 -44.47 17.01 -96.32
C ARG A 1106 -45.06 17.25 -97.71
N ASN A 1107 -44.41 16.79 -98.78
CA ASN A 1107 -44.92 16.96 -100.15
C ASN A 1107 -44.79 15.67 -101.01
N PRO A 1108 -45.35 14.52 -100.57
CA PRO A 1108 -45.27 13.27 -101.32
C PRO A 1108 -46.27 13.29 -102.50
N ILE A 1109 -45.76 13.15 -103.72
CA ILE A 1109 -46.58 12.96 -104.93
C ILE A 1109 -46.98 11.47 -105.00
N PRO A 1110 -48.27 11.12 -105.05
CA PRO A 1110 -48.71 9.73 -105.15
C PRO A 1110 -48.24 9.04 -106.45
N GLU A 1111 -48.00 7.74 -106.35
CA GLU A 1111 -47.20 6.97 -107.31
C GLU A 1111 -47.90 6.63 -108.63
N VAL A 1112 -47.11 6.48 -109.70
CA VAL A 1112 -47.54 5.87 -110.97
C VAL A 1112 -46.61 4.73 -111.36
N VAL A 1113 -47.09 3.52 -111.11
CA VAL A 1113 -46.84 2.24 -111.82
C VAL A 1113 -45.49 2.07 -112.54
N VAL A 1114 -44.56 1.42 -111.83
CA VAL A 1114 -43.65 0.34 -112.26
C VAL A 1114 -43.43 0.13 -113.78
N ARG A 1115 -42.16 0.16 -114.20
CA ARG A 1115 -41.64 -0.87 -115.12
C ARG A 1115 -40.18 -1.24 -114.82
N GLU A 1116 -39.83 -2.50 -115.08
CA GLU A 1116 -38.59 -3.14 -114.63
C GLU A 1116 -37.34 -2.67 -115.42
N THR A 1117 -36.16 -2.74 -114.80
CA THR A 1117 -35.02 -3.52 -115.33
C THR A 1117 -33.87 -3.68 -114.30
N HIS A 1118 -33.13 -4.78 -114.46
CA HIS A 1118 -31.95 -5.31 -113.73
C HIS A 1118 -30.99 -4.28 -113.05
N THR A 1119 -30.33 -4.58 -111.93
CA THR A 1119 -29.39 -5.73 -111.76
C THR A 1119 -29.01 -6.04 -110.29
N ALA A 1120 -28.73 -7.32 -110.02
CA ALA A 1120 -27.72 -7.94 -109.13
C ALA A 1120 -27.43 -7.45 -107.68
N ALA A 1121 -27.41 -8.43 -106.76
CA ALA A 1121 -26.57 -8.54 -105.52
C ALA A 1121 -26.78 -7.52 -104.38
N ALA A 1122 -26.66 -7.86 -103.09
CA ALA A 1122 -26.56 -9.16 -102.40
C ALA A 1122 -27.22 -9.04 -101.00
N GLY A 1123 -27.53 -10.18 -100.35
CA GLY A 1123 -28.05 -10.23 -98.98
C GLY A 1123 -27.06 -10.84 -97.98
N ALA A 1124 -27.37 -10.96 -96.68
CA ALA A 1124 -28.54 -10.45 -95.96
C ALA A 1124 -28.28 -10.43 -94.43
N ASN A 1125 -28.76 -9.36 -93.77
CA ASN A 1125 -28.93 -9.15 -92.32
C ASN A 1125 -30.22 -8.30 -92.20
N ASP A 1126 -31.05 -8.35 -91.16
CA ASP A 1126 -31.13 -9.24 -89.98
C ASP A 1126 -32.63 -9.34 -89.56
N ASP A 1127 -32.93 -9.66 -88.29
CA ASP A 1127 -34.26 -9.72 -87.65
C ASP A 1127 -35.14 -10.94 -88.08
N ASP A 1128 -35.96 -11.57 -87.22
CA ASP A 1128 -36.63 -11.10 -86.00
C ASP A 1128 -36.90 -12.24 -84.97
N GLU A 1129 -37.55 -11.92 -83.84
CA GLU A 1129 -38.19 -12.75 -82.79
C GLU A 1129 -38.24 -14.30 -82.92
N GLY A 1130 -38.01 -15.03 -81.80
CA GLY A 1130 -38.69 -16.32 -81.61
C GLY A 1130 -38.10 -17.40 -80.68
N ALA A 1131 -38.34 -17.27 -79.38
CA ALA A 1131 -38.62 -18.34 -78.40
C ALA A 1131 -37.96 -19.76 -78.42
N ALA A 1132 -37.54 -20.18 -77.22
CA ALA A 1132 -37.58 -21.54 -76.66
C ALA A 1132 -36.64 -22.67 -77.17
N GLY A 1133 -35.77 -23.14 -76.26
CA GLY A 1133 -35.64 -24.59 -76.01
C GLY A 1133 -34.26 -25.25 -76.07
N GLY A 1134 -33.64 -25.45 -74.89
CA GLY A 1134 -33.02 -26.74 -74.54
C GLY A 1134 -31.52 -27.01 -74.80
N LYS A 1135 -30.88 -27.55 -73.75
CA LYS A 1135 -29.81 -28.60 -73.74
C LYS A 1135 -28.42 -28.34 -74.37
N GLU A 1136 -27.40 -28.66 -73.54
CA GLU A 1136 -26.08 -29.22 -73.92
C GLU A 1136 -25.14 -28.26 -74.72
N ARG A 1137 -23.80 -28.38 -74.78
CA ARG A 1137 -22.74 -29.07 -74.00
C ARG A 1137 -21.34 -28.49 -74.39
N ARG A 1138 -20.39 -28.49 -73.44
CA ARG A 1138 -18.92 -28.73 -73.59
C ARG A 1138 -17.99 -27.82 -74.45
N HIS A 1139 -16.91 -27.39 -73.78
CA HIS A 1139 -15.45 -27.40 -74.14
C HIS A 1139 -14.84 -26.53 -75.26
N GLY A 1140 -13.68 -25.96 -74.92
CA GLY A 1140 -12.53 -25.61 -75.76
C GLY A 1140 -12.51 -24.20 -76.36
N ASP A 1141 -11.38 -23.60 -76.72
CA ASP A 1141 -9.94 -23.75 -76.33
C ASP A 1141 -9.17 -22.54 -76.96
N GLY A 1142 -7.94 -22.24 -76.53
CA GLY A 1142 -7.10 -21.10 -77.02
C GLY A 1142 -7.16 -19.87 -76.09
N ASP A 1143 -6.08 -19.13 -75.77
CA ASP A 1143 -4.95 -18.56 -76.57
C ASP A 1143 -5.42 -17.36 -77.44
N ASP A 1144 -4.73 -16.21 -77.57
CA ASP A 1144 -3.30 -15.88 -77.33
C ASP A 1144 -3.06 -14.35 -77.09
N ASP A 1145 -1.83 -13.99 -76.65
CA ASP A 1145 -1.02 -12.74 -76.83
C ASP A 1145 -1.55 -11.28 -76.66
N GLY A 1146 -0.63 -10.35 -76.29
CA GLY A 1146 -0.60 -8.99 -76.89
C GLY A 1146 -0.49 -7.70 -76.02
N ASN A 1147 0.74 -7.23 -75.77
CA ASN A 1147 1.21 -5.97 -75.14
C ASN A 1147 0.55 -4.58 -75.41
N ASP A 1148 0.78 -3.70 -74.42
CA ASP A 1148 1.19 -2.26 -74.41
C ASP A 1148 0.43 -1.18 -75.23
N GLU A 1149 0.15 0.06 -74.77
CA GLU A 1149 0.73 1.08 -73.87
C GLU A 1149 1.27 2.31 -74.66
N ALA A 1150 0.72 3.50 -74.36
CA ALA A 1150 1.25 4.83 -74.72
C ALA A 1150 0.47 5.96 -73.99
N TYR A 1151 0.83 7.23 -74.23
CA TYR A 1151 1.52 8.10 -73.26
C TYR A 1151 1.39 9.59 -73.70
N TYR A 1152 1.98 10.53 -72.94
CA TYR A 1152 2.41 11.91 -73.32
C TYR A 1152 1.34 13.04 -73.46
N ASP A 1153 1.59 14.30 -73.04
CA ASP A 1153 2.59 14.89 -72.10
C ASP A 1153 2.22 16.35 -71.68
N ASP A 1154 3.18 17.06 -71.06
CA ASP A 1154 3.38 18.51 -70.82
C ASP A 1154 2.65 19.12 -69.59
N ASP A 1155 3.28 19.82 -68.61
CA ASP A 1155 4.36 20.86 -68.52
C ASP A 1155 3.80 22.29 -68.34
N LYS A 1156 4.41 23.23 -67.58
CA LYS A 1156 5.45 23.24 -66.51
C LYS A 1156 5.39 24.63 -65.82
N GLU A 1157 6.09 24.80 -64.67
CA GLU A 1157 6.66 26.05 -64.06
C GLU A 1157 6.43 26.18 -62.53
N ASN A 1158 7.14 27.05 -61.78
CA ASN A 1158 8.53 26.91 -61.29
C ASN A 1158 8.77 27.79 -60.01
N HIS A 1159 9.99 27.79 -59.43
CA HIS A 1159 10.47 28.57 -58.26
C HIS A 1159 9.97 28.09 -56.85
N GLU A 1160 10.73 28.18 -55.74
CA GLU A 1160 12.10 28.71 -55.50
C GLU A 1160 12.89 27.93 -54.39
N GLN A 1161 14.06 28.43 -53.96
CA GLN A 1161 15.15 27.68 -53.29
C GLN A 1161 15.46 28.08 -51.82
N ASN A 1162 16.51 27.46 -51.23
CA ASN A 1162 17.37 27.88 -50.10
C ASN A 1162 16.90 27.55 -48.65
N ASN A 1163 17.78 27.15 -47.70
CA ASN A 1163 19.15 26.58 -47.78
C ASN A 1163 19.59 25.90 -46.45
N GLU A 1164 20.80 25.29 -46.45
CA GLU A 1164 21.72 25.08 -45.29
C GLU A 1164 21.29 24.11 -44.13
N HIS A 1165 21.93 22.94 -43.95
CA HIS A 1165 23.18 22.64 -43.17
C HIS A 1165 22.89 22.15 -41.72
N ASP A 1166 23.69 21.29 -41.05
CA ASP A 1166 24.70 20.26 -41.41
C ASP A 1166 24.96 19.35 -40.15
N ASP A 1167 25.98 18.48 -40.18
CA ASP A 1167 26.52 17.61 -39.12
C ASP A 1167 25.69 16.34 -38.74
N GLY A 1168 26.26 15.14 -38.54
CA GLY A 1168 27.68 14.71 -38.48
C GLY A 1168 28.04 14.07 -37.13
N TYR A 1169 28.97 13.11 -36.96
CA TYR A 1169 29.77 12.20 -37.81
C TYR A 1169 30.28 11.07 -36.88
N ALA A 1170 30.68 9.84 -37.26
CA ALA A 1170 30.52 8.99 -38.44
C ALA A 1170 30.98 7.54 -38.06
N SER A 1171 30.72 6.52 -38.89
CA SER A 1171 31.36 5.19 -38.77
C SER A 1171 32.39 5.01 -39.88
N GLY A 1172 33.65 4.75 -39.55
CA GLY A 1172 34.75 4.64 -40.50
C GLY A 1172 35.54 3.34 -40.34
N GLY A 1173 35.47 2.47 -41.35
CA GLY A 1173 36.17 1.19 -41.42
C GLY A 1173 35.79 0.50 -42.72
N ALA A 1174 36.62 0.66 -43.75
CA ALA A 1174 36.32 0.23 -45.11
C ALA A 1174 36.79 -1.20 -45.39
N GLU A 1175 36.10 -1.89 -46.31
CA GLU A 1175 36.70 -2.34 -47.57
C GLU A 1175 35.59 -2.55 -48.62
N THR A 1176 35.97 -2.67 -49.90
CA THR A 1176 35.06 -2.45 -51.04
C THR A 1176 34.69 -3.74 -51.79
N GLU A 1177 33.39 -4.03 -51.91
CA GLU A 1177 32.85 -4.97 -52.90
C GLU A 1177 31.69 -4.33 -53.70
N THR A 1178 31.40 -4.86 -54.88
CA THR A 1178 30.59 -4.21 -55.93
C THR A 1178 29.12 -4.62 -55.94
N GLU A 1179 28.28 -3.81 -56.61
CA GLU A 1179 26.81 -3.96 -56.66
C GLU A 1179 26.31 -5.30 -57.24
N GLN A 1180 27.18 -6.09 -57.88
CA GLN A 1180 26.87 -7.44 -58.39
C GLN A 1180 26.60 -8.49 -57.29
N GLY A 1181 26.75 -8.14 -56.01
CA GLY A 1181 26.39 -9.01 -54.88
C GLY A 1181 24.90 -9.06 -54.54
N TYR A 1182 24.14 -7.98 -54.79
CA TYR A 1182 22.77 -7.85 -54.25
C TYR A 1182 21.73 -8.66 -55.03
N GLU A 1183 21.81 -8.74 -56.36
CA GLU A 1183 20.87 -9.51 -57.19
C GLU A 1183 20.93 -11.01 -56.85
N ARG A 1184 22.15 -11.57 -56.75
CA ARG A 1184 22.36 -12.99 -56.42
C ARG A 1184 21.77 -13.39 -55.07
N HIS A 1185 21.81 -12.49 -54.08
CA HIS A 1185 21.25 -12.78 -52.76
C HIS A 1185 19.71 -12.77 -52.76
N ALA A 1186 19.08 -12.05 -53.69
CA ALA A 1186 17.63 -12.12 -53.90
C ALA A 1186 17.21 -13.45 -54.58
N ASP A 1187 17.98 -13.92 -55.56
CA ASP A 1187 17.73 -15.20 -56.24
C ASP A 1187 17.88 -16.40 -55.29
N ASP A 1188 18.98 -16.46 -54.53
CA ASP A 1188 19.21 -17.50 -53.51
C ASP A 1188 18.05 -17.57 -52.47
N MET A 1189 17.55 -16.40 -52.05
CA MET A 1189 16.41 -16.29 -51.14
C MET A 1189 15.10 -16.78 -51.78
N HIS A 1190 14.92 -16.56 -53.09
CA HIS A 1190 13.72 -16.97 -53.81
C HIS A 1190 13.67 -18.49 -54.03
N ASP A 1191 14.79 -19.10 -54.44
CA ASP A 1191 14.91 -20.56 -54.59
C ASP A 1191 14.74 -21.29 -53.24
N HIS A 1192 15.28 -20.73 -52.15
CA HIS A 1192 15.07 -21.26 -50.80
C HIS A 1192 13.59 -21.24 -50.40
N MET A 1193 12.87 -20.16 -50.72
CA MET A 1193 11.43 -20.03 -50.49
C MET A 1193 10.61 -21.08 -51.27
N GLN A 1194 10.95 -21.32 -52.53
CA GLN A 1194 10.27 -22.33 -53.35
C GLN A 1194 10.52 -23.76 -52.84
N GLY A 1195 11.74 -24.06 -52.37
CA GLY A 1195 12.04 -25.33 -51.69
C GLY A 1195 11.17 -25.56 -50.46
N LEU A 1196 11.04 -24.55 -49.60
CA LEU A 1196 10.25 -24.60 -48.36
C LEU A 1196 8.75 -24.82 -48.63
N LEU A 1197 8.21 -24.18 -49.68
CA LEU A 1197 6.83 -24.40 -50.16
C LEU A 1197 6.60 -25.80 -50.73
N ARG A 1198 7.62 -26.42 -51.35
CA ARG A 1198 7.57 -27.79 -51.87
C ARG A 1198 7.54 -28.82 -50.74
N ASP A 1199 8.34 -28.63 -49.70
CA ASP A 1199 8.36 -29.49 -48.52
C ASP A 1199 7.07 -29.36 -47.68
N LEU A 1200 6.53 -28.15 -47.52
CA LEU A 1200 5.21 -27.95 -46.91
C LEU A 1200 4.10 -28.72 -47.63
N ASN A 1201 4.13 -28.76 -48.97
CA ASN A 1201 3.18 -29.55 -49.76
C ASN A 1201 3.37 -31.07 -49.60
N MET A 1202 4.62 -31.56 -49.50
CA MET A 1202 4.87 -32.98 -49.17
C MET A 1202 4.39 -33.33 -47.76
N PHE A 1203 4.63 -32.46 -46.77
CA PHE A 1203 4.18 -32.64 -45.39
C PHE A 1203 2.65 -32.67 -45.29
N ARG A 1204 1.96 -31.74 -45.97
CA ARG A 1204 0.49 -31.69 -46.06
C ARG A 1204 -0.10 -32.95 -46.70
N ARG A 1205 0.57 -33.52 -47.71
CA ARG A 1205 0.18 -34.78 -48.35
C ARG A 1205 0.33 -35.97 -47.39
N LYS A 1206 1.48 -36.07 -46.71
CA LYS A 1206 1.79 -37.12 -45.73
C LYS A 1206 0.82 -37.13 -44.54
N ILE A 1207 0.42 -35.95 -44.04
CA ILE A 1207 -0.65 -35.83 -43.02
C ILE A 1207 -2.01 -36.32 -43.55
N GLY A 1208 -2.31 -36.11 -44.83
CA GLY A 1208 -3.49 -36.68 -45.49
C GLY A 1208 -3.46 -38.21 -45.51
N ASP A 1209 -2.32 -38.80 -45.88
CA ASP A 1209 -2.14 -40.24 -45.97
C ASP A 1209 -2.23 -40.93 -44.58
N ASP A 1210 -1.56 -40.37 -43.55
CA ASP A 1210 -1.66 -40.90 -42.18
C ASP A 1210 -3.08 -40.72 -41.58
N LYS A 1211 -3.77 -39.61 -41.89
CA LYS A 1211 -5.19 -39.42 -41.50
C LYS A 1211 -6.09 -40.51 -42.11
N MET A 1212 -5.87 -40.87 -43.37
CA MET A 1212 -6.59 -41.96 -44.02
C MET A 1212 -6.22 -43.34 -43.44
N ARG A 1213 -4.98 -43.52 -42.97
CA ARG A 1213 -4.53 -44.75 -42.31
C ARG A 1213 -5.26 -44.98 -40.98
N PHE A 1214 -5.27 -44.00 -40.07
CA PHE A 1214 -5.91 -44.16 -38.75
C PHE A 1214 -7.44 -44.36 -38.84
N LEU A 1215 -8.13 -43.73 -39.80
CA LEU A 1215 -9.56 -43.94 -40.04
C LEU A 1215 -9.90 -45.37 -40.52
N ASN A 1216 -8.98 -46.04 -41.22
CA ASN A 1216 -9.14 -47.42 -41.68
C ASN A 1216 -8.83 -48.48 -40.60
N GLU A 1217 -8.09 -48.13 -39.54
CA GLU A 1217 -7.82 -49.04 -38.42
C GLU A 1217 -8.96 -48.99 -37.38
N LEU A 1218 -9.52 -47.81 -37.09
CA LEU A 1218 -10.67 -47.63 -36.20
C LEU A 1218 -11.94 -48.37 -36.69
N SER A 1219 -12.11 -48.50 -38.01
CA SER A 1219 -13.27 -49.16 -38.63
C SER A 1219 -13.18 -50.70 -38.69
N ARG A 1220 -12.14 -51.31 -38.10
CA ARG A 1220 -11.90 -52.77 -38.15
C ARG A 1220 -12.11 -53.56 -36.85
N ARG A 1221 -12.53 -52.94 -35.74
CA ARG A 1221 -12.86 -53.65 -34.49
C ARG A 1221 -14.38 -53.80 -34.30
N ARG A 1222 -14.89 -55.03 -34.41
CA ARG A 1222 -16.28 -55.40 -34.12
C ARG A 1222 -16.53 -55.64 -32.61
N PRO A 1223 -17.78 -55.48 -32.13
CA PRO A 1223 -18.08 -55.45 -30.70
C PRO A 1223 -18.17 -56.84 -30.05
N LEU A 1224 -17.94 -56.90 -28.74
CA LEU A 1224 -18.19 -58.06 -27.88
C LEU A 1224 -18.77 -57.63 -26.53
N GLY A 1225 -19.78 -58.37 -26.07
CA GLY A 1225 -20.07 -58.51 -24.63
C GLY A 1225 -20.94 -57.43 -23.98
N ASN A 1226 -22.26 -57.56 -24.12
CA ASN A 1226 -23.18 -57.06 -23.10
C ASN A 1226 -22.91 -57.85 -21.78
N ARG A 1227 -22.75 -57.17 -20.64
CA ARG A 1227 -22.94 -57.79 -19.32
C ARG A 1227 -23.75 -56.88 -18.41
N SER A 1228 -24.81 -57.47 -17.86
CA SER A 1228 -25.80 -56.85 -17.02
C SER A 1228 -25.54 -57.11 -15.53
N ASN A 1229 -25.93 -56.15 -14.70
CA ASN A 1229 -26.35 -56.28 -13.30
C ASN A 1229 -25.30 -56.58 -12.21
N ILE A 1230 -25.25 -55.64 -11.25
CA ILE A 1230 -25.43 -55.83 -9.80
C ILE A 1230 -24.50 -56.88 -9.14
N ILE A 1231 -23.52 -56.42 -8.34
CA ILE A 1231 -23.74 -55.96 -6.95
C ILE A 1231 -23.12 -54.57 -6.81
#